data_AF-A0A267GXA1-F1
#
_entry.id   AF-A0A267GXA1-F1
#
_cell.length_a   1.000
_cell.length_b   1.000
_cell.length_c   1.000
_cell.angle_alpha   90.00
_cell.angle_beta   90.00
_cell.angle_gamma   90.00
#
_symmetry.space_group_name_H-M   'P 1'
#
loop_
_entity.id
_entity.type
_entity.pdbx_description
1 polymer ?
#
loop_
_entity_poly.entity_id
_entity_poly.type
_entity_poly.pdbx_seq_one_letter_code
_entity_poly.pdbx_strand_id
1 'polypeptide(L)'
;MPTTKKTHNENRQSLCLLCLRRASALISSCSNFESVAADLFQDYEAVRHFLPEGVCQGCRRVLSSLRSLTPRALPPRPDYEKIIADMKSLPPATRSRPDCNCQLCEMARGNHHKGSDPKTPYTTGPARAPPGRPRERSPAPAEGATAVLSCSYCHSPVGRGKQHKCNSTAKVTNIEQTVSPRTREMLASNCIAEKTGGSTADSNSITLARHRGGHPIRVAVHVAQNSSASFPPTRTDTMMHLKTTLNLSNNQVLQAAQVLRAGASSSRAVESNLKKILVQQNRALEDYFDIQNLQFSELTSTAATADTICRPTVVCNDSVKLIAHVAQQRSFNDFHCLLGLDGGGGFFKVCVSIIGSNAKPEIGTRGANSRKFCDTGVKKILLLAIVNDVPETYGNIQALLEAIAVNELQIPVTADMKVANIICGLQPHSCTHPCPYCEALAPLTENGVPRTLGRIRQFAQQFQAAGQVRAKAKNFKNCVNMPLLPGDDDKEVLMLLPPPELHLLLGVSNRLLDKLNEAWGANRAFEWAHQHGIIRADYRGGMMEGNACRQLLRKSPQLHADLPPPLQPYGACLMAFDRLVSSAFGTELAADFEEAIENFRLAYMSLSLPVTPKVHVVFCHVGEFCRRTGQALGSCSEQAVESVHSDFAKTWSRYSLPAHHAEFGQNLLRAVVAYNSHHI
;
A
#
# COMPACT_ATOMS: atom_id res chain seq x y z
N MET A 1 -15.78 -5.22 -59.44
CA MET A 1 -15.43 -6.36 -58.57
C MET A 1 -16.29 -7.55 -58.99
N PRO A 2 -15.73 -8.76 -59.14
CA PRO A 2 -16.52 -9.93 -59.48
C PRO A 2 -17.52 -10.17 -58.36
N THR A 3 -18.82 -10.07 -58.65
CA THR A 3 -19.91 -10.34 -57.71
C THR A 3 -19.99 -11.85 -57.50
N THR A 4 -19.14 -12.37 -56.60
CA THR A 4 -19.28 -13.73 -56.09
C THR A 4 -20.66 -13.87 -55.45
N LYS A 5 -21.46 -14.80 -55.97
CA LYS A 5 -22.78 -15.10 -55.41
C LYS A 5 -22.60 -15.56 -53.96
N LYS A 6 -23.30 -14.93 -53.03
CA LYS A 6 -23.30 -15.29 -51.61
C LYS A 6 -23.75 -16.74 -51.41
N THR A 7 -23.02 -17.46 -50.58
CA THR A 7 -23.36 -18.80 -50.07
C THR A 7 -24.64 -18.77 -49.24
N HIS A 8 -25.23 -19.93 -48.99
CA HIS A 8 -26.43 -20.04 -48.13
C HIS A 8 -26.22 -19.42 -46.75
N ASN A 9 -25.03 -19.63 -46.15
CA ASN A 9 -24.73 -19.08 -44.83
C ASN A 9 -24.62 -17.54 -44.85
N GLU A 10 -23.95 -16.98 -45.85
CA GLU A 10 -23.86 -15.51 -46.02
C GLU A 10 -25.23 -14.86 -46.31
N ASN A 11 -26.13 -15.59 -46.97
CA ASN A 11 -27.51 -15.16 -47.19
C ASN A 11 -28.31 -15.15 -45.88
N ARG A 12 -28.14 -16.15 -45.00
CA ARG A 12 -28.75 -16.20 -43.65
C ARG A 12 -28.29 -15.04 -42.77
N GLN A 13 -27.03 -14.63 -42.86
CA GLN A 13 -26.50 -13.46 -42.14
C GLN A 13 -27.02 -12.13 -42.69
N SER A 14 -27.50 -12.11 -43.93
CA SER A 14 -28.00 -10.91 -44.61
C SER A 14 -29.48 -10.60 -44.28
N LEU A 15 -30.18 -11.48 -43.57
CA LEU A 15 -31.59 -11.34 -43.19
C LEU A 15 -31.77 -11.30 -41.67
N CYS A 16 -32.74 -10.51 -41.22
CA CYS A 16 -33.05 -10.34 -39.80
C CYS A 16 -33.89 -11.50 -39.28
N LEU A 17 -33.47 -12.15 -38.18
CA LEU A 17 -34.24 -13.23 -37.55
C LEU A 17 -35.67 -12.82 -37.18
N LEU A 18 -35.87 -11.59 -36.71
CA LEU A 18 -37.14 -11.13 -36.14
C LEU A 18 -38.16 -10.58 -37.14
N CYS A 19 -37.70 -10.11 -38.31
CA CYS A 19 -38.60 -9.46 -39.28
C CYS A 19 -38.28 -9.76 -40.74
N LEU A 20 -37.27 -10.62 -40.99
CA LEU A 20 -36.78 -11.02 -42.30
C LEU A 20 -36.33 -9.88 -43.24
N ARG A 21 -36.24 -8.63 -42.74
CA ARG A 21 -35.66 -7.50 -43.47
C ARG A 21 -34.13 -7.61 -43.53
N ARG A 22 -33.49 -6.79 -44.38
CA ARG A 22 -32.02 -6.75 -44.49
C ARG A 22 -31.34 -6.49 -43.14
N ALA A 23 -30.49 -7.42 -42.74
CA ALA A 23 -29.69 -7.31 -41.54
C ALA A 23 -28.55 -6.29 -41.73
N SER A 24 -28.14 -5.69 -40.62
CA SER A 24 -27.01 -4.75 -40.56
C SER A 24 -25.89 -5.24 -39.64
N ALA A 25 -26.14 -6.29 -38.85
CA ALA A 25 -25.20 -6.92 -37.94
C ALA A 25 -25.63 -8.38 -37.68
N LEU A 26 -24.74 -9.19 -37.12
CA LEU A 26 -25.07 -10.54 -36.64
C LEU A 26 -25.85 -10.47 -35.33
N ILE A 27 -26.77 -11.41 -35.11
CA ILE A 27 -27.60 -11.43 -33.90
C ILE A 27 -26.79 -11.78 -32.64
N SER A 28 -25.70 -12.56 -32.78
CA SER A 28 -24.72 -12.82 -31.72
C SER A 28 -24.01 -11.56 -31.21
N SER A 29 -23.98 -10.48 -32.00
CA SER A 29 -23.42 -9.19 -31.55
C SER A 29 -24.35 -8.40 -30.62
N CYS A 30 -25.56 -8.89 -30.36
CA CYS A 30 -26.52 -8.28 -29.44
C CYS A 30 -26.45 -8.97 -28.08
N SER A 31 -25.84 -8.29 -27.09
CA SER A 31 -25.63 -8.78 -25.71
C SER A 31 -26.88 -9.29 -24.99
N ASN A 32 -28.07 -8.88 -25.43
CA ASN A 32 -29.34 -9.22 -24.77
C ASN A 32 -30.11 -10.33 -25.49
N PHE A 33 -29.59 -10.86 -26.60
CA PHE A 33 -30.32 -11.85 -27.40
C PHE A 33 -30.41 -13.20 -26.67
N GLU A 34 -29.33 -13.69 -26.05
CA GLU A 34 -29.32 -14.98 -25.34
C GLU A 34 -30.40 -15.04 -24.24
N SER A 35 -30.62 -13.94 -23.51
CA SER A 35 -31.65 -13.87 -22.47
C SER A 35 -33.10 -13.84 -23.00
N VAL A 36 -33.30 -13.54 -24.28
CA VAL A 36 -34.64 -13.43 -24.92
C VAL A 36 -34.86 -14.55 -25.93
N ALA A 37 -33.82 -15.30 -26.30
CA ALA A 37 -33.87 -16.39 -27.27
C ALA A 37 -34.79 -17.53 -26.81
N ALA A 38 -34.78 -17.87 -25.52
CA ALA A 38 -35.66 -18.87 -24.93
C ALA A 38 -37.16 -18.48 -24.98
N ASP A 39 -37.47 -17.19 -24.85
CA ASP A 39 -38.85 -16.67 -24.93
C ASP A 39 -39.37 -16.50 -26.37
N LEU A 40 -38.45 -16.52 -27.34
CA LEU A 40 -38.74 -16.42 -28.78
C LEU A 40 -38.81 -17.80 -29.45
N PHE A 41 -38.06 -18.79 -28.95
CA PHE A 41 -37.93 -20.12 -29.52
C PHE A 41 -37.69 -21.19 -28.44
N GLN A 42 -38.55 -22.21 -28.43
CA GLN A 42 -38.26 -23.46 -27.72
C GLN A 42 -37.19 -24.23 -28.53
N ASP A 43 -36.09 -24.63 -27.90
CA ASP A 43 -34.97 -25.36 -28.52
C ASP A 43 -34.23 -24.65 -29.68
N TYR A 44 -34.04 -23.33 -29.57
CA TYR A 44 -33.32 -22.50 -30.55
C TYR A 44 -31.99 -23.10 -31.04
N GLU A 45 -31.18 -23.63 -30.13
CA GLU A 45 -29.82 -24.12 -30.43
C GLU A 45 -29.85 -25.30 -31.42
N ALA A 46 -30.88 -26.15 -31.37
CA ALA A 46 -31.05 -27.28 -32.28
C ALA A 46 -31.48 -26.86 -33.68
N VAL A 47 -32.24 -25.76 -33.83
CA VAL A 47 -32.80 -25.31 -35.11
C VAL A 47 -32.11 -24.08 -35.69
N ARG A 48 -31.12 -23.51 -34.99
CA ARG A 48 -30.45 -22.25 -35.37
C ARG A 48 -29.90 -22.26 -36.80
N HIS A 49 -29.41 -23.42 -37.26
CA HIS A 49 -28.79 -23.61 -38.57
C HIS A 49 -29.77 -23.51 -39.74
N PHE A 50 -31.09 -23.59 -39.49
CA PHE A 50 -32.13 -23.36 -40.48
C PHE A 50 -32.64 -21.91 -40.53
N LEU A 51 -32.35 -21.11 -39.49
CA LEU A 51 -32.91 -19.78 -39.29
C LEU A 51 -31.93 -18.66 -39.68
N PRO A 52 -32.40 -17.42 -39.98
CA PRO A 52 -31.50 -16.28 -40.21
C PRO A 52 -30.62 -15.93 -39.00
N GLU A 53 -29.40 -15.45 -39.26
CA GLU A 53 -28.41 -15.11 -38.22
C GLU A 53 -28.19 -13.60 -38.06
N GLY A 54 -28.85 -12.79 -38.88
CA GLY A 54 -28.71 -11.34 -38.86
C GLY A 54 -29.74 -10.62 -37.97
N VAL A 55 -29.49 -9.35 -37.71
CA VAL A 55 -30.43 -8.41 -37.07
C VAL A 55 -30.38 -7.04 -37.76
N CYS A 56 -31.56 -6.44 -38.01
CA CYS A 56 -31.66 -5.09 -38.56
C CYS A 56 -31.61 -4.03 -37.45
N GLN A 57 -31.24 -2.78 -37.78
CA GLN A 57 -31.14 -1.68 -36.80
C GLN A 57 -32.45 -1.44 -36.02
N GLY A 58 -33.61 -1.61 -36.66
CA GLY A 58 -34.91 -1.46 -36.01
C GLY A 58 -35.11 -2.50 -34.90
N CYS A 59 -34.92 -3.77 -35.23
CA CYS A 59 -35.06 -4.87 -34.28
C CYS A 59 -33.97 -4.86 -33.19
N ARG A 60 -32.74 -4.42 -33.52
CA ARG A 60 -31.66 -4.24 -32.53
C ARG A 60 -32.06 -3.23 -31.44
N ARG A 61 -32.66 -2.09 -31.82
CA ARG A 61 -33.16 -1.10 -30.85
C ARG A 61 -34.31 -1.63 -30.01
N VAL A 62 -35.21 -2.42 -30.61
CA VAL A 62 -36.31 -3.07 -29.87
C VAL A 62 -35.74 -4.03 -28.82
N LEU A 63 -34.82 -4.92 -29.21
CA LEU A 63 -34.13 -5.85 -28.29
C LEU A 63 -33.38 -5.12 -27.17
N SER A 64 -32.69 -4.01 -27.47
CA SER A 64 -32.05 -3.19 -26.44
C SER A 64 -33.04 -2.51 -25.51
N SER A 65 -34.26 -2.18 -25.97
CA SER A 65 -35.30 -1.53 -25.17
C SER A 65 -36.09 -2.47 -24.26
N LEU A 66 -36.00 -3.79 -24.43
CA LEU A 66 -36.75 -4.76 -23.63
C LEU A 66 -36.43 -4.72 -22.13
N ARG A 67 -35.29 -4.14 -21.72
CA ARG A 67 -34.92 -3.91 -20.31
C ARG A 67 -35.23 -2.49 -19.80
N SER A 68 -35.86 -1.65 -20.62
CA SER A 68 -36.25 -0.30 -20.22
C SER A 68 -37.63 -0.29 -19.57
N LEU A 69 -37.93 0.73 -18.75
CA LEU A 69 -39.23 0.93 -18.09
C LEU A 69 -40.41 1.05 -19.07
N THR A 70 -40.14 1.27 -20.37
CA THR A 70 -41.15 1.33 -21.45
C THR A 70 -40.67 0.51 -22.67
N PRO A 71 -40.76 -0.83 -22.62
CA PRO A 71 -40.24 -1.68 -23.67
C PRO A 71 -41.02 -1.49 -24.99
N ARG A 72 -40.31 -1.45 -26.11
CA ARG A 72 -40.95 -1.40 -27.44
C ARG A 72 -41.51 -2.78 -27.79
N ALA A 73 -42.71 -2.81 -28.36
CA ALA A 73 -43.32 -4.05 -28.82
C ALA A 73 -42.46 -4.73 -29.91
N LEU A 74 -42.31 -6.06 -29.81
CA LEU A 74 -41.66 -6.88 -30.83
C LEU A 74 -42.46 -6.85 -32.15
N PRO A 75 -41.79 -6.96 -33.31
CA PRO A 75 -42.50 -7.12 -34.58
C PRO A 75 -43.31 -8.44 -34.59
N PRO A 76 -44.32 -8.56 -35.48
CA PRO A 76 -45.02 -9.82 -35.70
C PRO A 76 -44.01 -10.94 -35.98
N ARG A 77 -44.13 -12.05 -35.25
CA ARG A 77 -43.20 -13.18 -35.36
C ARG A 77 -43.36 -13.83 -36.73
N PRO A 78 -42.28 -14.04 -37.49
CA PRO A 78 -42.28 -14.94 -38.63
C PRO A 78 -42.74 -16.36 -38.24
N ASP A 79 -43.34 -17.06 -39.18
CA ASP A 79 -43.71 -18.48 -39.09
C ASP A 79 -42.45 -19.34 -39.22
N TYR A 80 -41.77 -19.50 -38.09
CA TYR A 80 -40.51 -20.22 -38.01
C TYR A 80 -40.66 -21.73 -38.22
N GLU A 81 -41.81 -22.30 -37.83
CA GLU A 81 -42.10 -23.72 -38.05
C GLU A 81 -42.16 -24.04 -39.53
N LYS A 82 -42.80 -23.16 -40.31
CA LYS A 82 -42.82 -23.26 -41.77
C LYS A 82 -41.44 -23.06 -42.40
N ILE A 83 -40.63 -22.11 -41.91
CA ILE A 83 -39.23 -21.95 -42.37
C ILE A 83 -38.44 -23.24 -42.16
N ILE A 84 -38.58 -23.87 -40.99
CA ILE A 84 -37.86 -25.10 -40.64
C ILE A 84 -38.38 -26.27 -41.50
N ALA A 85 -39.69 -26.40 -41.68
CA ALA A 85 -40.29 -27.44 -42.52
C ALA A 85 -39.84 -27.32 -43.98
N ASP A 86 -39.89 -26.12 -44.55
CA ASP A 86 -39.46 -25.85 -45.92
C ASP A 86 -37.95 -26.17 -46.07
N MET A 87 -37.13 -25.77 -45.11
CA MET A 87 -35.68 -26.06 -45.13
C MET A 87 -35.35 -27.55 -44.97
N LYS A 88 -36.14 -28.32 -44.21
CA LYS A 88 -35.99 -29.79 -44.07
C LYS A 88 -36.45 -30.55 -45.32
N SER A 89 -37.41 -30.00 -46.06
CA SER A 89 -37.95 -30.60 -47.29
C SER A 89 -37.04 -30.42 -48.52
N LEU A 90 -36.05 -29.53 -48.44
CA LEU A 90 -35.13 -29.26 -49.54
C LEU A 90 -34.06 -30.36 -49.65
N PRO A 91 -33.78 -30.88 -50.86
CA PRO A 91 -32.72 -31.87 -51.05
C PRO A 91 -31.34 -31.27 -50.73
N PRO A 92 -30.40 -32.06 -50.16
CA PRO A 92 -29.06 -31.59 -49.84
C PRO A 92 -28.31 -31.13 -51.09
N ALA A 93 -27.48 -30.09 -50.94
CA ALA A 93 -26.74 -29.50 -52.05
C ALA A 93 -25.73 -30.52 -52.63
N THR A 94 -25.92 -30.89 -53.90
CA THR A 94 -24.99 -31.76 -54.65
C THR A 94 -24.03 -30.93 -55.49
N ARG A 95 -22.89 -31.52 -55.90
CA ARG A 95 -21.93 -30.88 -56.83
C ARG A 95 -22.57 -30.37 -58.14
N SER A 96 -23.74 -30.88 -58.54
CA SER A 96 -24.49 -30.46 -59.72
C SER A 96 -25.48 -29.29 -59.49
N ARG A 97 -25.73 -28.88 -58.24
CA ARG A 97 -26.59 -27.73 -57.87
C ARG A 97 -25.94 -26.93 -56.72
N PRO A 98 -24.94 -26.09 -57.02
CA PRO A 98 -24.24 -25.30 -56.00
C PRO A 98 -25.07 -24.13 -55.45
N ASP A 99 -26.10 -23.69 -56.18
CA ASP A 99 -26.95 -22.56 -55.79
C ASP A 99 -28.12 -23.04 -54.92
N CYS A 100 -28.17 -22.58 -53.67
CA CYS A 100 -29.32 -22.81 -52.80
C CYS A 100 -30.53 -21.99 -53.29
N ASN A 101 -31.64 -22.67 -53.58
CA ASN A 101 -32.90 -22.07 -54.04
C ASN A 101 -33.96 -21.99 -52.92
N CYS A 102 -33.54 -22.05 -51.65
CA CYS A 102 -34.49 -21.82 -50.56
C CYS A 102 -35.02 -20.38 -50.60
N GLN A 103 -36.24 -20.20 -50.11
CA GLN A 103 -36.91 -18.91 -50.06
C GLN A 103 -36.08 -17.85 -49.30
N LEU A 104 -35.30 -18.24 -48.28
CA LEU A 104 -34.40 -17.32 -47.57
C LEU A 104 -33.25 -16.80 -48.47
N CYS A 105 -32.67 -17.65 -49.31
CA CYS A 105 -31.64 -17.22 -50.27
C CYS A 105 -32.23 -16.33 -51.36
N GLU A 106 -33.43 -16.63 -51.83
CA GLU A 106 -34.15 -15.79 -52.79
C GLU A 106 -34.41 -14.39 -52.21
N MET A 107 -34.91 -14.32 -50.98
CA MET A 107 -35.11 -13.06 -50.25
C MET A 107 -33.81 -12.28 -50.01
N ALA A 108 -32.72 -12.98 -49.70
CA ALA A 108 -31.40 -12.37 -49.53
C ALA A 108 -30.78 -11.90 -50.85
N ARG A 109 -31.23 -12.41 -51.99
CA ARG A 109 -30.80 -11.96 -53.33
C ARG A 109 -31.69 -10.85 -53.88
N GLY A 110 -32.96 -10.76 -53.44
CA GLY A 110 -33.91 -9.73 -53.86
C GLY A 110 -33.49 -8.30 -53.51
N ASN A 111 -33.70 -7.36 -54.45
CA ASN A 111 -33.47 -5.92 -54.28
C ASN A 111 -34.62 -5.25 -53.51
N HIS A 112 -34.82 -5.64 -52.26
CA HIS A 112 -35.78 -4.98 -51.37
C HIS A 112 -35.13 -3.80 -50.64
N HIS A 113 -35.80 -2.64 -50.61
CA HIS A 113 -35.35 -1.49 -49.84
C HIS A 113 -35.25 -1.85 -48.34
N LYS A 114 -34.25 -1.30 -47.62
CA LYS A 114 -33.98 -1.58 -46.19
C LYS A 114 -35.18 -1.38 -45.25
N GLY A 115 -36.26 -0.73 -45.71
CA GLY A 115 -37.48 -0.44 -44.94
C GLY A 115 -38.76 -1.16 -45.39
N SER A 116 -38.77 -1.88 -46.51
CA SER A 116 -39.97 -2.57 -47.01
C SER A 116 -40.16 -3.92 -46.34
N ASP A 117 -41.40 -4.28 -46.02
CA ASP A 117 -41.72 -5.63 -45.55
C ASP A 117 -41.54 -6.63 -46.70
N PRO A 118 -40.82 -7.73 -46.47
CA PRO A 118 -40.60 -8.73 -47.50
C PRO A 118 -41.91 -9.46 -47.79
N LYS A 119 -42.23 -9.68 -49.08
CA LYS A 119 -43.34 -10.56 -49.48
C LYS A 119 -42.88 -11.99 -49.30
N THR A 120 -43.34 -12.68 -48.25
CA THR A 120 -42.89 -14.04 -47.94
C THR A 120 -44.06 -14.91 -47.50
N PRO A 121 -43.98 -16.24 -47.69
CA PRO A 121 -44.94 -17.19 -47.13
C PRO A 121 -44.74 -17.43 -45.62
N TYR A 122 -43.73 -16.80 -45.00
CA TYR A 122 -43.31 -16.98 -43.61
C TYR A 122 -43.75 -15.85 -42.67
N THR A 123 -44.62 -14.95 -43.10
CA THR A 123 -45.15 -13.89 -42.23
C THR A 123 -46.58 -14.21 -41.85
N THR A 124 -46.82 -14.47 -40.57
CA THR A 124 -48.16 -14.67 -39.98
C THR A 124 -48.63 -13.36 -39.36
N GLY A 125 -49.24 -12.51 -40.18
CA GLY A 125 -49.85 -11.27 -39.71
C GLY A 125 -50.21 -10.34 -40.88
N PRO A 126 -51.16 -9.40 -40.68
CA PRO A 126 -51.49 -8.44 -41.73
C PRO A 126 -50.24 -7.64 -42.08
N ALA A 127 -49.92 -7.56 -43.38
CA ALA A 127 -48.82 -6.76 -43.89
C ALA A 127 -48.91 -5.35 -43.30
N ARG A 128 -47.87 -4.89 -42.61
CA ARG A 128 -47.84 -3.50 -42.15
C ARG A 128 -47.84 -2.63 -43.42
N ALA A 129 -48.86 -1.79 -43.55
CA ALA A 129 -48.86 -0.78 -44.59
C ALA A 129 -47.53 0.00 -44.49
N PRO A 130 -46.91 0.38 -45.63
CA PRO A 130 -45.75 1.26 -45.60
C PRO A 130 -46.11 2.47 -44.73
N PRO A 131 -45.16 3.09 -44.01
CA PRO A 131 -45.43 4.33 -43.31
C PRO A 131 -45.70 5.41 -44.35
N GLY A 132 -46.91 5.42 -44.88
CA GLY A 132 -47.50 6.55 -45.53
C GLY A 132 -47.62 7.62 -44.46
N ARG A 133 -47.18 8.82 -44.81
CA ARG A 133 -47.61 10.04 -44.13
C ARG A 133 -49.13 9.93 -43.91
N PRO A 134 -49.67 10.28 -42.74
CA PRO A 134 -51.11 10.36 -42.58
C PRO A 134 -51.63 11.23 -43.73
N ARG A 135 -52.43 10.65 -44.63
CA ARG A 135 -53.40 11.46 -45.34
C ARG A 135 -54.42 11.80 -44.28
N GLU A 136 -54.19 12.91 -43.58
CA GLU A 136 -55.31 13.66 -43.04
C GLU A 136 -56.24 13.87 -44.23
N ARG A 137 -57.33 13.10 -44.26
CA ARG A 137 -58.56 13.62 -44.84
C ARG A 137 -58.73 14.96 -44.14
N SER A 138 -58.71 16.01 -44.94
CA SER A 138 -59.13 17.33 -44.50
C SER A 138 -60.35 17.14 -43.59
N PRO A 139 -60.37 17.74 -42.39
CA PRO A 139 -61.61 17.83 -41.66
C PRO A 139 -62.64 18.43 -42.62
N ALA A 140 -63.89 17.97 -42.53
CA ALA A 140 -65.01 18.67 -43.16
C ALA A 140 -64.80 20.18 -42.96
N PRO A 141 -64.98 21.02 -43.99
CA PRO A 141 -64.64 22.43 -43.90
C PRO A 141 -65.30 23.00 -42.65
N ALA A 142 -64.47 23.42 -41.69
CA ALA A 142 -64.94 24.25 -40.62
C ALA A 142 -65.51 25.50 -41.30
N GLU A 143 -66.81 25.71 -41.13
CA GLU A 143 -67.45 26.95 -41.48
C GLU A 143 -66.61 28.10 -40.86
N GLY A 144 -65.97 28.91 -41.72
CA GLY A 144 -65.35 30.17 -41.30
C GLY A 144 -63.82 30.33 -41.38
N ALA A 145 -63.05 29.52 -42.12
CA ALA A 145 -61.61 29.81 -42.32
C ALA A 145 -61.39 30.96 -43.32
N THR A 146 -61.43 32.21 -42.84
CA THR A 146 -61.05 33.39 -43.63
C THR A 146 -59.55 33.35 -43.99
N ALA A 147 -59.22 33.38 -45.28
CA ALA A 147 -57.84 33.49 -45.75
C ALA A 147 -57.17 34.75 -45.18
N VAL A 148 -56.19 34.57 -44.29
CA VAL A 148 -55.44 35.68 -43.70
C VAL A 148 -54.29 36.04 -44.63
N LEU A 149 -54.36 37.22 -45.26
CA LEU A 149 -53.23 37.79 -46.00
C LEU A 149 -52.06 37.99 -45.03
N SER A 150 -50.85 37.57 -45.40
CA SER A 150 -49.64 37.80 -44.61
C SER A 150 -48.70 38.77 -45.33
N CYS A 151 -47.98 39.57 -44.54
CA CYS A 151 -46.98 40.49 -45.06
C CYS A 151 -45.84 39.69 -45.71
N SER A 152 -45.50 40.01 -46.96
CA SER A 152 -44.41 39.34 -47.70
C SER A 152 -43.04 39.52 -47.05
N TYR A 153 -42.84 40.59 -46.28
CA TYR A 153 -41.55 40.89 -45.65
C TYR A 153 -41.43 40.31 -44.23
N CYS A 154 -42.38 40.55 -43.34
CA CYS A 154 -42.30 40.13 -41.94
C CYS A 154 -43.19 38.95 -41.58
N HIS A 155 -44.00 38.43 -42.51
CA HIS A 155 -44.93 37.31 -42.32
C HIS A 155 -46.04 37.53 -41.28
N SER A 156 -46.22 38.76 -40.76
CA SER A 156 -47.34 39.11 -39.90
C SER A 156 -48.67 39.07 -40.66
N PRO A 157 -49.80 38.72 -40.03
CA PRO A 157 -51.12 38.78 -40.66
C PRO A 157 -51.54 40.25 -40.92
N VAL A 158 -51.98 40.55 -42.14
CA VAL A 158 -52.40 41.88 -42.61
C VAL A 158 -53.88 41.83 -42.99
N GLY A 159 -54.66 42.84 -42.58
CA GLY A 159 -56.08 42.96 -42.92
C GLY A 159 -56.64 44.30 -42.50
N ARG A 160 -57.82 44.68 -43.02
CA ARG A 160 -58.51 45.92 -42.63
C ARG A 160 -58.75 45.92 -41.11
N GLY A 161 -58.29 46.97 -40.41
CA GLY A 161 -58.41 47.13 -38.96
C GLY A 161 -57.30 46.50 -38.11
N LYS A 162 -56.33 45.75 -38.69
CA LYS A 162 -55.19 45.19 -37.94
C LYS A 162 -53.99 46.13 -37.97
N GLN A 163 -53.46 46.48 -36.80
CA GLN A 163 -52.21 47.23 -36.70
C GLN A 163 -51.02 46.35 -37.13
N HIS A 164 -50.36 46.71 -38.23
CA HIS A 164 -49.19 46.02 -38.75
C HIS A 164 -47.95 46.91 -38.64
N LYS A 165 -47.00 46.54 -37.77
CA LYS A 165 -45.66 47.16 -37.69
C LYS A 165 -44.64 46.26 -38.36
N CYS A 166 -44.30 46.56 -39.60
CA CYS A 166 -43.34 45.79 -40.39
C CYS A 166 -41.92 46.15 -39.99
N ASN A 167 -41.22 45.28 -39.27
CA ASN A 167 -39.80 45.46 -38.95
C ASN A 167 -39.05 44.12 -38.91
N SER A 168 -37.71 44.19 -38.90
CA SER A 168 -36.82 43.02 -38.89
C SER A 168 -37.02 42.15 -37.63
N THR A 169 -37.33 42.77 -36.49
CA THR A 169 -37.58 42.06 -35.23
C THR A 169 -38.82 41.18 -35.33
N ALA A 170 -39.93 41.71 -35.86
CA ALA A 170 -41.16 40.99 -36.11
C ALA A 170 -40.96 39.87 -37.14
N LYS A 171 -40.16 40.13 -38.19
CA LYS A 171 -39.81 39.13 -39.21
C LYS A 171 -39.16 37.89 -38.59
N VAL A 172 -38.10 38.06 -37.81
CA VAL A 172 -37.37 36.92 -37.23
C VAL A 172 -38.21 36.21 -36.17
N THR A 173 -39.01 36.93 -35.38
CA THR A 173 -39.92 36.33 -34.39
C THR A 173 -40.99 35.46 -35.05
N ASN A 174 -41.59 35.94 -36.14
CA ASN A 174 -42.59 35.19 -36.90
C ASN A 174 -41.96 33.96 -37.59
N ILE A 175 -40.73 34.07 -38.10
CA ILE A 175 -39.98 32.94 -38.65
C ILE A 175 -39.67 31.91 -37.54
N GLU A 176 -39.22 32.34 -36.36
CA GLU A 176 -38.95 31.44 -35.24
C GLU A 176 -40.20 30.63 -34.82
N GLN A 177 -41.37 31.27 -34.83
CA GLN A 177 -42.65 30.63 -34.46
C GLN A 177 -43.22 29.72 -35.55
N THR A 178 -42.90 29.97 -36.82
CA THR A 178 -43.43 29.18 -37.96
C THR A 178 -42.53 28.01 -38.34
N VAL A 179 -41.26 28.04 -37.97
CA VAL A 179 -40.28 27.03 -38.37
C VAL A 179 -40.18 25.90 -37.33
N SER A 180 -40.19 24.65 -37.80
CA SER A 180 -40.10 23.47 -36.92
C SER A 180 -38.78 23.41 -36.14
N PRO A 181 -38.72 22.77 -34.95
CA PRO A 181 -37.48 22.61 -34.18
C PRO A 181 -36.32 22.03 -35.01
N ARG A 182 -36.62 21.00 -35.82
CA ARG A 182 -35.63 20.36 -36.70
C ARG A 182 -35.07 21.32 -37.76
N THR A 183 -35.92 22.16 -38.34
CA THR A 183 -35.47 23.13 -39.35
C THR A 183 -34.62 24.24 -38.72
N ARG A 184 -34.92 24.64 -37.46
CA ARG A 184 -34.05 25.56 -36.70
C ARG A 184 -32.66 24.96 -36.46
N GLU A 185 -32.58 23.69 -36.10
CA GLU A 185 -31.30 22.97 -35.93
C GLU A 185 -30.51 22.89 -37.25
N MET A 186 -31.17 22.61 -38.37
CA MET A 186 -30.51 22.57 -39.68
C MET A 186 -29.94 23.93 -40.09
N LEU A 187 -30.68 25.02 -39.87
CA LEU A 187 -30.22 26.38 -40.15
C LEU A 187 -29.05 26.77 -39.23
N ALA A 188 -29.10 26.40 -37.96
CA ALA A 188 -28.00 26.62 -37.02
C ALA A 188 -26.74 25.85 -37.44
N SER A 189 -26.89 24.58 -37.83
CA SER A 189 -25.79 23.72 -38.31
C SER A 189 -25.10 24.32 -39.54
N ASN A 190 -25.87 24.82 -40.51
CA ASN A 190 -25.30 25.45 -41.70
C ASN A 190 -24.55 26.75 -41.35
N CYS A 191 -25.12 27.59 -40.49
CA CYS A 191 -24.47 28.82 -40.05
C CYS A 191 -23.15 28.57 -39.30
N ILE A 192 -23.11 27.50 -38.49
CA ILE A 192 -21.88 27.06 -37.82
C ILE A 192 -20.86 26.60 -38.86
N ALA A 193 -21.25 25.76 -39.81
CA ALA A 193 -20.38 25.22 -40.86
C ALA A 193 -19.76 26.32 -41.73
N GLU A 194 -20.55 27.33 -42.14
CA GLU A 194 -20.08 28.47 -42.91
C GLU A 194 -19.06 29.32 -42.12
N LYS A 195 -19.33 29.60 -40.84
CA LYS A 195 -18.42 30.39 -40.00
C LYS A 195 -17.13 29.66 -39.64
N THR A 196 -17.17 28.33 -39.56
CA THR A 196 -15.97 27.50 -39.38
C THR A 196 -15.15 27.35 -40.65
N GLY A 197 -15.79 27.32 -41.83
CA GLY A 197 -15.10 27.19 -43.12
C GLY A 197 -14.36 28.45 -43.57
N GLY A 198 -14.74 29.63 -43.04
CA GLY A 198 -14.14 30.93 -43.39
C GLY A 198 -13.13 31.50 -42.39
N SER A 199 -12.87 30.82 -41.26
CA SER A 199 -11.94 31.32 -40.24
C SER A 199 -10.53 30.77 -40.47
N THR A 200 -9.57 31.68 -40.61
CA THR A 200 -8.13 31.38 -40.58
C THR A 200 -7.77 30.69 -39.25
N ALA A 201 -6.78 29.80 -39.30
CA ALA A 201 -6.56 28.64 -38.43
C ALA A 201 -6.35 28.86 -36.91
N ASP A 202 -6.58 30.05 -36.34
CA ASP A 202 -6.23 30.37 -34.94
C ASP A 202 -7.42 30.75 -34.04
N SER A 203 -8.66 30.65 -34.52
CA SER A 203 -9.85 31.01 -33.76
C SER A 203 -10.64 29.79 -33.26
N ASN A 204 -10.37 29.34 -32.03
CA ASN A 204 -11.05 28.20 -31.36
C ASN A 204 -12.54 28.42 -31.02
N SER A 205 -13.12 29.57 -31.37
CA SER A 205 -14.54 29.88 -31.12
C SER A 205 -15.15 30.70 -32.25
N ILE A 206 -16.39 30.39 -32.63
CA ILE A 206 -17.22 31.21 -33.52
C ILE A 206 -18.19 32.06 -32.70
N THR A 207 -18.64 33.17 -33.27
CA THR A 207 -19.59 34.07 -32.61
C THR A 207 -20.93 34.09 -33.36
N LEU A 208 -22.03 33.84 -32.66
CA LEU A 208 -23.40 33.85 -33.17
C LEU A 208 -24.17 35.07 -32.66
N ALA A 209 -24.81 35.79 -33.57
CA ALA A 209 -25.60 36.97 -33.22
C ALA A 209 -26.88 36.58 -32.47
N ARG A 210 -27.24 37.36 -31.45
CA ARG A 210 -28.50 37.19 -30.70
C ARG A 210 -29.55 38.16 -31.23
N HIS A 211 -30.78 37.68 -31.38
CA HIS A 211 -31.92 38.51 -31.78
C HIS A 211 -32.51 39.31 -30.60
N ARG A 212 -32.68 38.69 -29.43
CA ARG A 212 -33.34 39.32 -28.25
C ARG A 212 -32.40 40.22 -27.42
N GLY A 213 -31.53 40.99 -28.08
CA GLY A 213 -30.54 41.87 -27.43
C GLY A 213 -29.46 41.13 -26.62
N GLY A 214 -28.42 41.88 -26.23
CA GLY A 214 -27.26 41.36 -25.50
C GLY A 214 -26.06 40.98 -26.38
N HIS A 215 -24.93 40.68 -25.74
CA HIS A 215 -23.70 40.35 -26.46
C HIS A 215 -23.84 39.05 -27.28
N PRO A 216 -23.23 38.98 -28.47
CA PRO A 216 -23.19 37.77 -29.28
C PRO A 216 -22.68 36.55 -28.49
N ILE A 217 -23.24 35.37 -28.74
CA ILE A 217 -22.80 34.12 -28.11
C ILE A 217 -21.51 33.65 -28.76
N ARG A 218 -20.48 33.34 -27.95
CA ARG A 218 -19.32 32.56 -28.40
C ARG A 218 -19.60 31.06 -28.26
N VAL A 219 -19.33 30.31 -29.32
CA VAL A 219 -19.45 28.84 -29.42
C VAL A 219 -18.08 28.28 -29.77
N ALA A 220 -17.52 27.41 -28.92
CA ALA A 220 -16.27 26.72 -29.21
C ALA A 220 -16.50 25.58 -30.22
N VAL A 221 -15.66 25.46 -31.26
CA VAL A 221 -15.91 24.53 -32.39
C VAL A 221 -14.91 23.38 -32.49
N HIS A 222 -13.93 23.31 -31.60
CA HIS A 222 -13.12 22.11 -31.43
C HIS A 222 -13.54 21.33 -30.18
N VAL A 223 -13.99 20.09 -30.41
CA VAL A 223 -14.01 19.04 -29.40
C VAL A 223 -12.56 18.77 -29.04
N ALA A 224 -12.21 18.99 -27.77
CA ALA A 224 -10.93 18.58 -27.22
C ALA A 224 -10.64 17.12 -27.63
N GLN A 225 -9.60 16.90 -28.41
CA GLN A 225 -8.94 15.60 -28.38
C GLN A 225 -8.49 15.42 -26.93
N ASN A 226 -9.12 14.49 -26.23
CA ASN A 226 -8.77 14.00 -24.90
C ASN A 226 -7.68 14.82 -24.18
N SER A 227 -8.06 15.95 -23.59
CA SER A 227 -7.44 16.35 -22.33
C SER A 227 -8.02 15.45 -21.24
N SER A 228 -7.85 14.12 -21.39
CA SER A 228 -7.60 13.31 -20.20
C SER A 228 -6.42 14.00 -19.55
N ALA A 229 -6.60 14.56 -18.36
CA ALA A 229 -5.49 15.02 -17.56
C ALA A 229 -4.42 13.94 -17.64
N SER A 230 -3.32 14.22 -18.35
CA SER A 230 -2.22 13.28 -18.48
C SER A 230 -1.62 13.22 -17.10
N PHE A 231 -2.12 12.33 -16.25
CA PHE A 231 -1.46 12.04 -14.99
C PHE A 231 -0.03 11.68 -15.37
N PRO A 232 0.97 12.41 -14.83
CA PRO A 232 2.34 12.07 -15.12
C PRO A 232 2.57 10.59 -14.78
N PRO A 233 3.42 9.88 -15.54
CA PRO A 233 3.79 8.51 -15.21
C PRO A 233 4.13 8.40 -13.73
N THR A 234 3.66 7.35 -13.09
CA THR A 234 4.13 7.01 -11.74
C THR A 234 5.63 6.80 -11.83
N ARG A 235 6.38 7.69 -11.17
CA ARG A 235 7.85 7.71 -11.20
C ARG A 235 8.42 6.44 -10.58
N THR A 236 9.59 6.02 -11.02
CA THR A 236 10.28 4.86 -10.44
C THR A 236 10.48 5.02 -8.94
N ASP A 237 10.82 6.21 -8.46
CA ASP A 237 10.96 6.53 -7.03
C ASP A 237 9.67 6.27 -6.24
N THR A 238 8.51 6.49 -6.86
CA THR A 238 7.21 6.20 -6.22
C THR A 238 6.97 4.69 -6.12
N MET A 239 7.33 3.93 -7.17
CA MET A 239 7.26 2.47 -7.15
C MET A 239 8.25 1.86 -6.14
N MET A 240 9.43 2.46 -6.00
CA MET A 240 10.41 2.08 -4.99
C MET A 240 9.91 2.37 -3.57
N HIS A 241 9.30 3.53 -3.37
CA HIS A 241 8.68 3.86 -2.09
C HIS A 241 7.54 2.89 -1.74
N LEU A 242 6.69 2.54 -2.71
CA LEU A 242 5.64 1.52 -2.54
C LEU A 242 6.25 0.18 -2.12
N LYS A 243 7.36 -0.22 -2.74
CA LYS A 243 8.09 -1.44 -2.41
C LYS A 243 8.57 -1.45 -0.97
N THR A 244 9.24 -0.40 -0.51
CA THR A 244 9.78 -0.32 0.86
C THR A 244 8.66 -0.23 1.90
N THR A 245 7.60 0.55 1.61
CA THR A 245 6.45 0.74 2.51
C THR A 245 5.67 -0.55 2.73
N LEU A 246 5.37 -1.28 1.64
CA LEU A 246 4.57 -2.50 1.68
C LEU A 246 5.42 -3.77 1.74
N ASN A 247 6.75 -3.65 1.86
CA ASN A 247 7.69 -4.76 1.81
C ASN A 247 7.46 -5.68 0.61
N LEU A 248 7.34 -5.15 -0.61
CA LEU A 248 7.04 -5.96 -1.80
C LEU A 248 8.31 -6.60 -2.41
N SER A 249 8.16 -7.78 -2.99
CA SER A 249 9.17 -8.38 -3.87
C SER A 249 9.22 -7.65 -5.22
N ASN A 250 10.31 -7.81 -5.98
CA ASN A 250 10.39 -7.19 -7.32
C ASN A 250 9.24 -7.66 -8.23
N ASN A 251 8.84 -8.93 -8.12
CA ASN A 251 7.71 -9.46 -8.87
C ASN A 251 6.38 -8.81 -8.47
N GLN A 252 6.16 -8.61 -7.16
CA GLN A 252 4.97 -7.92 -6.66
C GLN A 252 4.93 -6.45 -7.11
N VAL A 253 6.06 -5.76 -7.14
CA VAL A 253 6.14 -4.38 -7.66
C VAL A 253 5.85 -4.34 -9.16
N LEU A 254 6.36 -5.31 -9.92
CA LEU A 254 6.07 -5.41 -11.35
C LEU A 254 4.61 -5.75 -11.62
N GLN A 255 3.98 -6.60 -10.79
CA GLN A 255 2.54 -6.88 -10.82
C GLN A 255 1.73 -5.62 -10.49
N ALA A 256 2.11 -4.88 -9.45
CA ALA A 256 1.48 -3.61 -9.12
C ALA A 256 1.60 -2.62 -10.30
N ALA A 257 2.76 -2.53 -10.93
CA ALA A 257 2.96 -1.71 -12.13
C ALA A 257 2.08 -2.17 -13.31
N GLN A 258 1.84 -3.47 -13.47
CA GLN A 258 0.93 -4.00 -14.50
C GLN A 258 -0.52 -3.60 -14.21
N VAL A 259 -0.97 -3.70 -12.95
CA VAL A 259 -2.31 -3.27 -12.53
C VAL A 259 -2.50 -1.78 -12.80
N LEU A 260 -1.51 -0.94 -12.48
CA LEU A 260 -1.55 0.50 -12.77
C LEU A 260 -1.64 0.79 -14.27
N ARG A 261 -0.84 0.11 -15.10
CA ARG A 261 -0.87 0.25 -16.57
C ARG A 261 -2.22 -0.18 -17.16
N ALA A 262 -2.80 -1.27 -16.64
CA ALA A 262 -4.11 -1.76 -17.09
C ALA A 262 -5.23 -0.78 -16.69
N GLY A 263 -5.24 -0.31 -15.43
CA GLY A 263 -6.24 0.64 -14.94
C GLY A 263 -6.21 1.99 -15.68
N ALA A 264 -5.02 2.47 -16.02
CA ALA A 264 -4.84 3.69 -16.81
C ALA A 264 -4.95 3.47 -18.33
N SER A 265 -5.17 2.22 -18.79
CA SER A 265 -5.16 1.84 -20.22
C SER A 265 -3.95 2.38 -20.99
N SER A 266 -2.78 2.46 -20.33
CA SER A 266 -1.58 3.09 -20.89
C SER A 266 -0.32 2.42 -20.36
N SER A 267 0.56 1.99 -21.28
CA SER A 267 1.89 1.47 -20.93
C SER A 267 2.78 2.54 -20.30
N ARG A 268 2.48 3.82 -20.52
CA ARG A 268 3.17 4.99 -19.97
C ARG A 268 2.66 5.38 -18.58
N ALA A 269 1.72 4.66 -17.98
CA ALA A 269 1.24 4.97 -16.63
C ALA A 269 2.31 4.78 -15.54
N VAL A 270 3.34 3.98 -15.83
CA VAL A 270 4.52 3.77 -14.99
C VAL A 270 5.75 3.95 -15.87
N GLU A 271 6.78 4.58 -15.32
CA GLU A 271 8.05 4.82 -16.01
C GLU A 271 8.63 3.53 -16.64
N SER A 272 9.28 3.69 -17.80
CA SER A 272 9.94 2.58 -18.49
C SER A 272 11.17 2.10 -17.70
N ASN A 273 11.68 0.91 -18.03
CA ASN A 273 12.87 0.33 -17.38
C ASN A 273 12.78 0.00 -15.88
N LEU A 274 11.60 0.10 -15.25
CA LEU A 274 11.40 -0.25 -13.83
C LEU A 274 12.02 -1.61 -13.44
N LYS A 275 11.89 -2.65 -14.28
CA LYS A 275 12.49 -3.96 -14.01
C LYS A 275 14.01 -3.88 -13.89
N LYS A 276 14.67 -3.14 -14.79
CA LYS A 276 16.12 -2.98 -14.79
C LYS A 276 16.57 -2.20 -13.55
N ILE A 277 15.85 -1.13 -13.21
CA ILE A 277 16.14 -0.30 -12.04
C ILE A 277 15.99 -1.11 -10.74
N LEU A 278 14.91 -1.90 -10.61
CA LEU A 278 14.71 -2.79 -9.46
C LEU A 278 15.84 -3.81 -9.27
N VAL A 279 16.39 -4.35 -10.37
CA VAL A 279 17.50 -5.30 -10.32
C VAL A 279 18.80 -4.59 -9.96
N GLN A 280 19.06 -3.42 -10.54
CA GLN A 280 20.24 -2.60 -10.22
C GLN A 280 20.22 -2.18 -8.75
N GLN A 281 19.08 -1.75 -8.24
CA GLN A 281 18.96 -1.33 -6.85
C GLN A 281 19.20 -2.46 -5.87
N ASN A 282 18.72 -3.69 -6.13
CA ASN A 282 19.00 -4.85 -5.27
C ASN A 282 20.51 -5.16 -5.11
N ARG A 283 21.37 -4.57 -5.94
CA ARG A 283 22.82 -4.77 -5.96
C ARG A 283 23.59 -3.49 -5.66
N ALA A 284 22.91 -2.41 -5.25
CA ALA A 284 23.53 -1.09 -5.11
C ALA A 284 24.67 -1.08 -4.06
N LEU A 285 24.64 -1.99 -3.10
CA LEU A 285 25.65 -2.12 -2.05
C LEU A 285 26.45 -3.42 -2.13
N GLU A 286 26.45 -4.12 -3.27
CA GLU A 286 27.11 -5.44 -3.41
C GLU A 286 28.61 -5.35 -3.07
N ASP A 287 29.28 -4.28 -3.47
CA ASP A 287 30.72 -4.07 -3.25
C ASP A 287 31.12 -3.84 -1.77
N TYR A 288 30.15 -3.59 -0.89
CA TYR A 288 30.40 -3.30 0.53
C TYR A 288 30.34 -4.55 1.43
N PHE A 289 29.82 -5.68 0.92
CA PHE A 289 29.57 -6.87 1.72
C PHE A 289 30.28 -8.10 1.16
N ASP A 290 30.80 -8.92 2.05
CA ASP A 290 31.40 -10.22 1.70
C ASP A 290 31.03 -11.28 2.74
N ILE A 291 31.27 -12.54 2.38
CA ILE A 291 31.07 -13.70 3.25
C ILE A 291 32.40 -14.06 3.88
N GLN A 292 32.44 -14.02 5.21
CA GLN A 292 33.54 -14.55 6.00
C GLN A 292 33.09 -15.79 6.77
N ASN A 293 33.90 -16.85 6.73
CA ASN A 293 33.66 -18.06 7.50
C ASN A 293 34.30 -17.89 8.88
N LEU A 294 33.50 -17.47 9.85
CA LEU A 294 33.98 -17.20 11.21
C LEU A 294 33.76 -18.41 12.12
N GLN A 295 34.66 -18.59 13.08
CA GLN A 295 34.57 -19.62 14.10
C GLN A 295 33.86 -19.07 15.34
N PHE A 296 32.85 -19.79 15.82
CA PHE A 296 32.05 -19.45 16.99
C PHE A 296 32.09 -20.58 18.00
N SER A 297 31.99 -20.24 19.27
CA SER A 297 31.80 -21.24 20.34
C SER A 297 30.34 -21.65 20.43
N GLU A 298 30.08 -22.95 20.38
CA GLU A 298 28.77 -23.54 20.65
C GLU A 298 28.64 -23.85 22.15
N LEU A 299 27.52 -23.47 22.75
CA LEU A 299 27.21 -23.83 24.13
C LEU A 299 26.49 -25.18 24.12
N THR A 300 27.25 -26.29 24.05
CA THR A 300 26.68 -27.61 24.34
C THR A 300 26.58 -27.79 25.85
N SER A 301 25.41 -28.19 26.33
CA SER A 301 25.11 -28.40 27.76
C SER A 301 25.93 -29.52 28.43
N THR A 302 26.81 -30.20 27.69
CA THR A 302 27.43 -31.46 28.08
C THR A 302 28.82 -31.67 27.45
N ALA A 303 29.80 -30.79 27.67
CA ALA A 303 31.23 -31.16 27.58
C ALA A 303 32.14 -30.04 28.11
N ALA A 304 33.27 -30.43 28.70
CA ALA A 304 34.34 -29.54 29.17
C ALA A 304 35.23 -28.97 28.03
N THR A 305 34.84 -29.17 26.78
CA THR A 305 35.48 -28.64 25.57
C THR A 305 34.44 -27.86 24.79
N ALA A 306 34.66 -26.55 24.61
CA ALA A 306 33.79 -25.73 23.79
C ALA A 306 33.93 -26.19 22.34
N ASP A 307 32.91 -26.85 21.80
CA ASP A 307 32.88 -27.17 20.38
C ASP A 307 32.84 -25.86 19.58
N THR A 308 33.73 -25.73 18.61
CA THR A 308 33.76 -24.58 17.71
C THR A 308 33.01 -24.91 16.42
N ILE A 309 32.09 -24.02 16.05
CA ILE A 309 31.30 -24.12 14.82
C ILE A 309 31.72 -23.03 13.84
N CYS A 310 32.02 -23.44 12.61
CA CYS A 310 32.28 -22.52 11.52
C CYS A 310 30.96 -22.12 10.87
N ARG A 311 30.66 -20.82 10.79
CA ARG A 311 29.44 -20.31 10.16
C ARG A 311 29.75 -19.25 9.11
N PRO A 312 29.10 -19.31 7.93
CA PRO A 312 29.16 -18.23 6.96
C PRO A 312 28.48 -17.00 7.56
N THR A 313 29.27 -15.95 7.71
CA THR A 313 28.87 -14.66 8.25
C THR A 313 28.95 -13.63 7.14
N VAL A 314 27.88 -12.87 6.95
CA VAL A 314 27.92 -11.73 6.02
C VAL A 314 28.38 -10.51 6.81
N VAL A 315 29.43 -9.84 6.34
CA VAL A 315 30.02 -8.69 7.01
C VAL A 315 30.21 -7.54 6.03
N CYS A 316 30.12 -6.32 6.55
CA CYS A 316 30.50 -5.12 5.83
C CYS A 316 32.02 -4.94 5.90
N ASN A 317 32.68 -4.91 4.75
CA ASN A 317 34.14 -4.80 4.68
C ASN A 317 34.65 -3.40 5.04
N ASP A 318 33.81 -2.38 4.86
CA ASP A 318 34.16 -1.00 5.15
C ASP A 318 32.92 -0.23 5.65
N SER A 319 32.69 -0.36 6.96
CA SER A 319 31.55 0.27 7.64
C SER A 319 31.59 1.80 7.52
N VAL A 320 32.79 2.40 7.56
CA VAL A 320 32.98 3.87 7.48
C VAL A 320 32.56 4.38 6.10
N LYS A 321 33.05 3.76 5.02
CA LYS A 321 32.68 4.15 3.65
C LYS A 321 31.20 3.90 3.37
N LEU A 322 30.62 2.81 3.87
CA LEU A 322 29.20 2.55 3.72
C LEU A 322 28.36 3.64 4.39
N ILE A 323 28.69 3.99 5.65
CA ILE A 323 27.98 5.05 6.39
C ILE A 323 28.08 6.39 5.65
N ALA A 324 29.28 6.78 5.20
CA ALA A 324 29.48 8.01 4.45
C ALA A 324 28.69 8.03 3.13
N HIS A 325 28.69 6.92 2.39
CA HIS A 325 27.93 6.77 1.16
C HIS A 325 26.42 6.94 1.39
N VAL A 326 25.88 6.30 2.43
CA VAL A 326 24.44 6.38 2.74
C VAL A 326 24.07 7.77 3.27
N ALA A 327 24.91 8.39 4.11
CA ALA A 327 24.70 9.76 4.58
C ALA A 327 24.65 10.75 3.40
N GLN A 328 25.53 10.58 2.41
CA GLN A 328 25.51 11.36 1.17
C GLN A 328 24.22 11.14 0.37
N GLN A 329 23.79 9.88 0.18
CA GLN A 329 22.54 9.58 -0.54
C GLN A 329 21.29 10.14 0.16
N ARG A 330 21.31 10.19 1.50
CA ARG A 330 20.27 10.80 2.32
C ARG A 330 20.36 12.32 2.42
N SER A 331 21.37 12.93 1.81
CA SER A 331 21.64 14.38 1.85
C SER A 331 21.79 14.90 3.29
N PHE A 332 22.49 14.15 4.15
CA PHE A 332 22.80 14.58 5.51
C PHE A 332 24.11 15.38 5.51
N ASN A 333 24.00 16.66 5.88
CA ASN A 333 25.17 17.51 6.09
C ASN A 333 25.84 17.27 7.44
N ASP A 334 25.03 16.93 8.45
CA ASP A 334 25.46 16.57 9.79
C ASP A 334 24.60 15.41 10.29
N PHE A 335 25.25 14.41 10.87
CA PHE A 335 24.61 13.18 11.33
C PHE A 335 25.37 12.55 12.49
N HIS A 336 24.66 11.77 13.28
CA HIS A 336 25.22 10.86 14.26
C HIS A 336 24.78 9.43 13.94
N CYS A 337 25.51 8.46 14.48
CA CYS A 337 25.19 7.06 14.30
C CYS A 337 24.88 6.40 15.65
N LEU A 338 24.21 5.27 15.60
CA LEU A 338 24.03 4.35 16.73
C LEU A 338 24.25 2.92 16.25
N LEU A 339 25.09 2.18 16.96
CA LEU A 339 25.32 0.77 16.69
C LEU A 339 24.32 -0.06 17.48
N GLY A 340 23.65 -1.01 16.84
CA GLY A 340 22.68 -1.91 17.44
C GLY A 340 23.18 -3.34 17.45
N LEU A 341 23.12 -4.03 18.58
CA LEU A 341 23.42 -5.46 18.67
C LEU A 341 22.21 -6.20 19.26
N ASP A 342 21.74 -7.20 18.52
CA ASP A 342 20.59 -7.99 18.99
C ASP A 342 20.57 -9.41 18.39
N GLY A 343 20.19 -10.37 19.23
CA GLY A 343 20.04 -11.77 18.91
C GLY A 343 18.57 -12.19 18.90
N GLY A 344 18.07 -12.61 17.74
CA GLY A 344 16.67 -13.02 17.64
C GLY A 344 16.24 -13.42 16.24
N GLY A 345 15.14 -14.17 16.18
CA GLY A 345 14.62 -14.74 14.93
C GLY A 345 15.61 -15.68 14.23
N GLY A 346 16.47 -16.38 14.99
CA GLY A 346 17.48 -17.30 14.47
C GLY A 346 18.73 -16.65 13.90
N PHE A 347 18.93 -15.34 14.10
CA PHE A 347 20.13 -14.64 13.64
C PHE A 347 20.60 -13.62 14.68
N PHE A 348 21.90 -13.54 14.89
CA PHE A 348 22.53 -12.42 15.56
C PHE A 348 22.91 -11.35 14.54
N LYS A 349 22.56 -10.08 14.82
CA LYS A 349 22.71 -8.97 13.87
C LYS A 349 23.43 -7.81 14.53
N VAL A 350 24.39 -7.23 13.80
CA VAL A 350 24.97 -5.93 14.12
C VAL A 350 24.43 -4.94 13.11
N CYS A 351 23.77 -3.90 13.60
CA CYS A 351 23.07 -2.91 12.80
C CYS A 351 23.63 -1.51 13.05
N VAL A 352 23.46 -0.61 12.10
CA VAL A 352 23.77 0.82 12.29
C VAL A 352 22.58 1.69 11.88
N SER A 353 22.23 2.62 12.75
CA SER A 353 21.30 3.72 12.46
C SER A 353 22.12 4.96 12.12
N ILE A 354 21.74 5.67 11.05
CA ILE A 354 22.36 6.93 10.63
C ILE A 354 21.29 8.02 10.72
N ILE A 355 21.47 8.95 11.65
CA ILE A 355 20.45 9.90 12.08
C ILE A 355 20.94 11.31 11.80
N GLY A 356 20.24 12.06 10.94
CA GLY A 356 20.61 13.45 10.64
C GLY A 356 20.32 14.38 11.83
N SER A 357 21.24 15.28 12.17
CA SER A 357 21.12 16.19 13.33
C SER A 357 19.92 17.16 13.24
N ASN A 358 19.40 17.40 12.04
CA ASN A 358 18.23 18.24 11.78
C ASN A 358 16.92 17.43 11.59
N ALA A 359 16.90 16.15 11.97
CA ALA A 359 15.71 15.32 11.85
C ALA A 359 14.66 15.69 12.92
N LYS A 360 13.85 16.73 12.65
CA LYS A 360 12.59 16.87 13.38
C LYS A 360 11.70 15.65 13.03
N PRO A 361 11.04 15.01 14.02
CA PRO A 361 10.00 14.05 13.74
C PRO A 361 8.87 14.78 13.02
N GLU A 362 8.77 14.62 11.69
CA GLU A 362 7.68 15.22 10.93
C GLU A 362 6.37 14.51 11.29
N ILE A 363 5.56 15.17 12.13
CA ILE A 363 4.12 14.93 12.19
C ILE A 363 3.60 15.32 10.80
N GLY A 364 3.11 14.32 10.06
CA GLY A 364 2.77 14.41 8.64
C GLY A 364 1.93 15.64 8.28
N THR A 365 2.60 16.67 7.76
CA THR A 365 1.95 17.68 6.93
C THR A 365 1.92 17.12 5.51
N ARG A 366 0.72 17.11 4.91
CA ARG A 366 0.50 16.66 3.53
C ARG A 366 1.19 17.64 2.56
N GLY A 367 2.49 17.45 2.35
CA GLY A 367 3.32 18.25 1.44
C GLY A 367 4.38 17.37 0.78
N ALA A 368 4.63 17.61 -0.51
CA ALA A 368 5.36 16.72 -1.42
C ALA A 368 6.85 16.46 -1.10
N ASN A 369 7.38 16.95 0.02
CA ASN A 369 8.78 16.80 0.45
C ASN A 369 8.94 16.35 1.91
N SER A 370 7.95 15.67 2.51
CA SER A 370 8.12 15.10 3.84
C SER A 370 9.17 13.97 3.81
N ARG A 371 10.13 13.94 4.76
CA ARG A 371 11.01 12.77 4.96
C ARG A 371 10.13 11.58 5.35
N LYS A 372 9.88 10.67 4.39
CA LYS A 372 8.77 9.69 4.46
C LYS A 372 8.93 8.60 5.54
N PHE A 373 10.16 8.35 6.01
CA PHE A 373 10.45 7.43 7.10
C PHE A 373 11.35 8.13 8.14
N CYS A 374 11.11 7.82 9.42
CA CYS A 374 11.91 8.33 10.52
C CYS A 374 13.34 7.78 10.47
N ASP A 375 14.33 8.63 10.76
CA ASP A 375 15.75 8.28 10.70
C ASP A 375 16.15 7.26 11.79
N THR A 376 15.43 7.23 12.92
CA THR A 376 15.54 6.20 13.97
C THR A 376 14.71 4.95 13.68
N GLY A 377 13.98 4.91 12.57
CA GLY A 377 13.07 3.81 12.24
C GLY A 377 13.74 2.63 11.54
N VAL A 378 13.13 1.45 11.66
CA VAL A 378 13.60 0.20 11.02
C VAL A 378 13.77 0.32 9.50
N LYS A 379 13.04 1.23 8.83
CA LYS A 379 13.14 1.45 7.37
C LYS A 379 14.38 2.21 6.92
N LYS A 380 15.22 2.65 7.86
CA LYS A 380 16.48 3.35 7.59
C LYS A 380 17.69 2.77 8.33
N ILE A 381 17.51 1.68 9.05
CA ILE A 381 18.61 0.95 9.70
C ILE A 381 19.29 0.02 8.69
N LEU A 382 20.60 -0.13 8.81
CA LEU A 382 21.41 -0.99 7.95
C LEU A 382 22.02 -2.14 8.74
N LEU A 383 22.15 -3.30 8.10
CA LEU A 383 22.92 -4.42 8.62
C LEU A 383 24.40 -4.23 8.30
N LEU A 384 25.27 -4.33 9.30
CA LEU A 384 26.73 -4.38 9.13
C LEU A 384 27.24 -5.82 9.22
N ALA A 385 26.69 -6.64 10.11
CA ALA A 385 27.01 -8.06 10.18
C ALA A 385 25.76 -8.89 10.50
N ILE A 386 25.71 -10.11 9.97
CA ILE A 386 24.68 -11.09 10.33
C ILE A 386 25.23 -12.51 10.28
N VAL A 387 24.89 -13.28 11.32
CA VAL A 387 25.22 -14.70 11.42
C VAL A 387 24.01 -15.50 11.92
N ASN A 388 23.86 -16.72 11.39
CA ASN A 388 22.77 -17.62 11.74
C ASN A 388 23.09 -18.41 13.01
N ASP A 389 22.14 -18.37 13.96
CA ASP A 389 22.06 -19.29 15.10
C ASP A 389 23.36 -19.39 15.95
N VAL A 390 23.89 -18.23 16.34
CA VAL A 390 25.08 -18.13 17.20
C VAL A 390 24.68 -17.59 18.58
N PRO A 391 25.13 -18.21 19.69
CA PRO A 391 24.80 -17.74 21.01
C PRO A 391 25.54 -16.44 21.36
N GLU A 392 24.87 -15.58 22.11
CA GLU A 392 25.40 -14.32 22.64
C GLU A 392 26.42 -14.59 23.76
N THR A 393 27.67 -14.77 23.36
CA THR A 393 28.81 -14.92 24.26
C THR A 393 29.84 -13.84 23.97
N TYR A 394 30.71 -13.55 24.94
CA TYR A 394 31.78 -12.57 24.77
C TYR A 394 32.64 -12.87 23.53
N GLY A 395 33.13 -14.10 23.38
CA GLY A 395 33.99 -14.47 22.25
C GLY A 395 33.27 -14.39 20.90
N ASN A 396 32.00 -14.78 20.83
CA ASN A 396 31.23 -14.73 19.58
C ASN A 396 30.92 -13.29 19.15
N ILE A 397 30.55 -12.44 20.10
CA ILE A 397 30.31 -11.01 19.82
C ILE A 397 31.62 -10.32 19.46
N GLN A 398 32.72 -10.63 20.14
CA GLN A 398 34.05 -10.11 19.81
C GLN A 398 34.44 -10.45 18.36
N ALA A 399 34.32 -11.72 17.96
CA ALA A 399 34.64 -12.16 16.60
C ALA A 399 33.83 -11.40 15.53
N LEU A 400 32.55 -11.13 15.78
CA LEU A 400 31.72 -10.35 14.87
C LEU A 400 32.13 -8.87 14.80
N LEU A 401 32.40 -8.24 15.95
CA LEU A 401 32.77 -6.82 16.00
C LEU A 401 34.15 -6.56 15.39
N GLU A 402 35.09 -7.48 15.58
CA GLU A 402 36.41 -7.44 14.94
C GLU A 402 36.29 -7.57 13.42
N ALA A 403 35.41 -8.45 12.92
CA ALA A 403 35.23 -8.68 11.49
C ALA A 403 34.70 -7.45 10.72
N ILE A 404 34.00 -6.52 11.38
CA ILE A 404 33.51 -5.25 10.79
C ILE A 404 34.29 -4.02 11.26
N ALA A 405 35.41 -4.22 11.96
CA ALA A 405 36.29 -3.16 12.48
C ALA A 405 35.56 -2.07 13.30
N VAL A 406 34.63 -2.46 14.19
CA VAL A 406 33.80 -1.49 14.97
C VAL A 406 34.63 -0.44 15.73
N ASN A 407 35.85 -0.78 16.14
CA ASN A 407 36.71 0.12 16.89
C ASN A 407 37.02 1.43 16.14
N GLU A 408 37.01 1.41 14.81
CA GLU A 408 37.24 2.59 13.97
C GLU A 408 36.06 3.56 13.98
N LEU A 409 34.87 3.09 14.33
CA LEU A 409 33.64 3.88 14.24
C LEU A 409 33.45 4.85 15.41
N GLN A 410 33.91 4.51 16.62
CA GLN A 410 33.73 5.30 17.85
C GLN A 410 32.26 5.74 18.10
N ILE A 411 31.29 4.90 17.73
CA ILE A 411 29.84 5.18 17.82
C ILE A 411 29.26 4.63 19.14
N PRO A 412 28.28 5.31 19.78
CA PRO A 412 27.53 4.73 20.89
C PRO A 412 26.78 3.45 20.50
N VAL A 413 26.72 2.51 21.44
CA VAL A 413 26.11 1.19 21.26
C VAL A 413 24.76 1.15 21.98
N THR A 414 23.77 0.56 21.33
CA THR A 414 22.44 0.28 21.86
C THR A 414 22.24 -1.22 21.84
N ALA A 415 21.87 -1.79 22.98
CA ALA A 415 21.71 -3.22 23.14
C ALA A 415 20.84 -3.50 24.36
N ASP A 416 20.32 -4.73 24.47
CA ASP A 416 19.65 -5.16 25.68
C ASP A 416 20.62 -5.22 26.88
N MET A 417 20.08 -5.41 28.08
CA MET A 417 20.88 -5.48 29.30
C MET A 417 21.91 -6.63 29.28
N LYS A 418 21.56 -7.79 28.70
CA LYS A 418 22.43 -8.96 28.69
C LYS A 418 23.65 -8.71 27.82
N VAL A 419 23.43 -8.25 26.59
CA VAL A 419 24.48 -7.86 25.65
C VAL A 419 25.27 -6.68 26.21
N ALA A 420 24.64 -5.74 26.91
CA ALA A 420 25.32 -4.65 27.63
C ALA A 420 26.39 -5.18 28.60
N ASN A 421 26.08 -6.16 29.45
CA ASN A 421 27.10 -6.75 30.32
C ASN A 421 28.19 -7.48 29.52
N ILE A 422 27.83 -8.18 28.43
CA ILE A 422 28.79 -8.90 27.60
C ILE A 422 29.79 -7.93 26.95
N ILE A 423 29.32 -6.87 26.30
CA ILE A 423 30.19 -5.88 25.63
C ILE A 423 31.02 -5.06 26.64
N CYS A 424 30.54 -4.88 27.86
CA CYS A 424 31.32 -4.30 28.95
C CYS A 424 32.31 -5.30 29.59
N GLY A 425 32.35 -6.56 29.16
CA GLY A 425 33.24 -7.58 29.73
C GLY A 425 32.87 -8.01 31.16
N LEU A 426 31.60 -7.87 31.54
CA LEU A 426 31.07 -8.15 32.88
C LEU A 426 30.41 -9.53 32.96
N GLN A 427 30.29 -10.05 34.18
CA GLN A 427 29.45 -11.23 34.45
C GLN A 427 27.94 -10.91 34.32
N PRO A 428 27.08 -11.94 34.19
CA PRO A 428 25.62 -11.75 34.11
C PRO A 428 25.01 -10.99 35.30
N HIS A 429 23.81 -10.44 35.11
CA HIS A 429 23.09 -9.64 36.11
C HIS A 429 22.67 -10.38 37.39
N SER A 430 22.87 -11.69 37.46
CA SER A 430 22.66 -12.47 38.69
C SER A 430 23.85 -12.38 39.65
N CYS A 431 24.99 -11.83 39.22
CA CYS A 431 26.19 -11.70 40.04
C CYS A 431 26.17 -10.46 40.94
N THR A 432 27.15 -10.36 41.86
CA THR A 432 27.19 -9.37 42.96
C THR A 432 27.14 -7.90 42.54
N HIS A 433 27.84 -7.54 41.46
CA HIS A 433 27.83 -6.21 40.83
C HIS A 433 27.16 -6.30 39.45
N PRO A 434 25.81 -6.24 39.38
CA PRO A 434 25.07 -6.58 38.17
C PRO A 434 24.85 -5.40 37.21
N CYS A 435 25.13 -4.17 37.64
CA CYS A 435 24.91 -2.95 36.87
C CYS A 435 26.05 -2.73 35.86
N PRO A 436 25.75 -2.46 34.56
CA PRO A 436 26.76 -2.12 33.57
C PRO A 436 27.33 -0.70 33.73
N TYR A 437 26.60 0.20 34.40
CA TYR A 437 26.97 1.62 34.49
C TYR A 437 27.74 1.97 35.76
N CYS A 438 27.58 1.20 36.84
CA CYS A 438 28.25 1.45 38.10
C CYS A 438 28.60 0.18 38.86
N GLU A 439 29.35 0.33 39.95
CA GLU A 439 29.84 -0.77 40.80
C GLU A 439 28.90 -1.13 41.95
N ALA A 440 27.62 -0.71 41.88
CA ALA A 440 26.63 -0.98 42.92
C ALA A 440 26.49 -2.48 43.21
N LEU A 441 26.16 -2.82 44.45
CA LEU A 441 25.83 -4.16 44.93
C LEU A 441 24.48 -4.12 45.65
N ALA A 442 23.86 -5.28 45.87
CA ALA A 442 22.57 -5.36 46.55
C ALA A 442 22.67 -4.84 48.01
N PRO A 443 21.71 -4.03 48.50
CA PRO A 443 20.52 -3.54 47.80
C PRO A 443 20.85 -2.46 46.77
N LEU A 444 20.33 -2.60 45.55
CA LEU A 444 20.65 -1.73 44.40
C LEU A 444 19.89 -0.39 44.43
N THR A 445 19.69 0.18 45.62
CA THR A 445 18.90 1.41 45.83
C THR A 445 19.68 2.68 45.56
N GLU A 446 21.00 2.63 45.60
CA GLU A 446 21.88 3.80 45.49
C GLU A 446 22.91 3.64 44.36
N ASN A 447 23.46 4.78 43.92
CA ASN A 447 24.49 4.82 42.89
C ASN A 447 25.79 4.24 43.46
N GLY A 448 26.39 3.30 42.73
CA GLY A 448 27.79 2.92 42.94
C GLY A 448 28.74 3.87 42.23
N VAL A 449 30.04 3.62 42.38
CA VAL A 449 31.08 4.31 41.60
C VAL A 449 30.82 4.09 40.10
N PRO A 450 30.79 5.15 39.26
CA PRO A 450 30.61 5.01 37.82
C PRO A 450 31.69 4.12 37.20
N ARG A 451 31.28 3.30 36.23
CA ARG A 451 32.20 2.48 35.44
C ARG A 451 32.73 3.30 34.28
N THR A 452 34.05 3.38 34.19
CA THR A 452 34.75 3.82 32.98
C THR A 452 35.40 2.63 32.28
N LEU A 453 35.75 2.79 31.00
CA LEU A 453 36.48 1.75 30.27
C LEU A 453 37.80 1.38 30.97
N GLY A 454 38.52 2.37 31.51
CA GLY A 454 39.77 2.17 32.24
C GLY A 454 39.59 1.36 33.51
N ARG A 455 38.54 1.64 34.29
CA ARG A 455 38.22 0.84 35.49
C ARG A 455 37.89 -0.60 35.13
N ILE A 456 37.13 -0.82 34.06
CA ILE A 456 36.82 -2.18 33.59
C ILE A 456 38.11 -2.90 33.16
N ARG A 457 38.94 -2.26 32.32
CA ARG A 457 40.24 -2.80 31.87
C ARG A 457 41.14 -3.16 33.06
N GLN A 458 41.27 -2.27 34.02
CA GLN A 458 42.04 -2.48 35.24
C GLN A 458 41.56 -3.71 36.02
N PHE A 459 40.25 -3.82 36.29
CA PHE A 459 39.72 -4.95 37.03
C PHE A 459 39.79 -6.27 36.25
N ALA A 460 39.62 -6.24 34.93
CA ALA A 460 39.79 -7.41 34.07
C ALA A 460 41.24 -7.92 34.10
N GLN A 461 42.23 -7.01 34.03
CA GLN A 461 43.65 -7.35 34.16
C GLN A 461 43.98 -7.92 35.56
N GLN A 462 43.43 -7.34 36.62
CA GLN A 462 43.60 -7.86 37.97
C GLN A 462 42.97 -9.25 38.14
N PHE A 463 41.79 -9.47 37.55
CA PHE A 463 41.15 -10.78 37.55
C PHE A 463 41.99 -11.81 36.78
N GLN A 464 42.58 -11.41 35.65
CA GLN A 464 43.51 -12.23 34.88
C GLN A 464 44.75 -12.60 35.71
N ALA A 465 45.38 -11.62 36.35
CA ALA A 465 46.53 -11.83 37.23
C ALA A 465 46.20 -12.70 38.46
N ALA A 466 44.95 -12.69 38.92
CA ALA A 466 44.45 -13.51 40.03
C ALA A 466 44.02 -14.93 39.63
N GLY A 467 44.32 -15.37 38.40
CA GLY A 467 44.09 -16.74 37.92
C GLY A 467 42.67 -17.02 37.43
N GLN A 468 41.87 -15.99 37.15
CA GLN A 468 40.58 -16.10 36.43
C GLN A 468 39.52 -17.03 37.05
N VAL A 469 39.54 -17.20 38.37
CA VAL A 469 38.54 -18.04 39.06
C VAL A 469 37.19 -17.33 39.07
N ARG A 470 36.25 -17.76 38.21
CA ARG A 470 34.94 -17.10 37.97
C ARG A 470 34.14 -16.78 39.25
N ALA A 471 34.18 -17.63 40.26
CA ALA A 471 33.51 -17.40 41.55
C ALA A 471 34.10 -16.24 42.37
N LYS A 472 35.37 -15.89 42.13
CA LYS A 472 36.08 -14.77 42.78
C LYS A 472 35.98 -13.46 42.00
N ALA A 473 35.34 -13.45 40.83
CA ALA A 473 35.18 -12.26 39.99
C ALA A 473 34.47 -11.09 40.71
N LYS A 474 33.63 -11.38 41.72
CA LYS A 474 33.02 -10.36 42.58
C LYS A 474 34.04 -9.41 43.23
N ASN A 475 35.25 -9.90 43.54
CA ASN A 475 36.32 -9.11 44.12
C ASN A 475 36.91 -8.10 43.13
N PHE A 476 36.67 -8.30 41.84
CA PHE A 476 37.08 -7.46 40.72
C PHE A 476 35.87 -6.81 40.05
N LYS A 477 34.83 -6.49 40.85
CA LYS A 477 33.61 -5.84 40.39
C LYS A 477 32.93 -6.57 39.24
N ASN A 478 33.02 -7.89 39.19
CA ASN A 478 32.53 -8.74 38.10
C ASN A 478 33.14 -8.48 36.71
N CYS A 479 34.21 -7.69 36.59
CA CYS A 479 34.94 -7.51 35.34
C CYS A 479 35.76 -8.77 35.06
N VAL A 480 35.43 -9.48 33.99
CA VAL A 480 36.05 -10.77 33.64
C VAL A 480 36.76 -10.73 32.29
N ASN A 481 36.37 -9.82 31.40
CA ASN A 481 36.99 -9.61 30.11
C ASN A 481 37.25 -8.12 29.87
N MET A 482 38.07 -7.81 28.87
CA MET A 482 38.22 -6.44 28.37
C MET A 482 36.88 -5.94 27.80
N PRO A 483 36.57 -4.64 27.88
CA PRO A 483 35.38 -4.10 27.22
C PRO A 483 35.59 -4.14 25.70
N LEU A 484 34.55 -4.53 24.96
CA LEU A 484 34.48 -4.49 23.49
C LEU A 484 34.08 -3.10 22.96
N LEU A 485 33.76 -2.17 23.86
CA LEU A 485 33.41 -0.79 23.52
C LEU A 485 34.67 0.02 23.18
N PRO A 486 34.66 0.83 22.09
CA PRO A 486 35.78 1.68 21.74
C PRO A 486 35.86 2.92 22.66
N GLY A 487 37.07 3.37 22.96
CA GLY A 487 37.31 4.64 23.65
C GLY A 487 38.42 4.62 24.70
N ASP A 488 38.68 5.81 25.25
CA ASP A 488 39.72 6.06 26.25
C ASP A 488 39.30 5.62 27.65
N ASP A 489 40.27 5.50 28.56
CA ASP A 489 40.08 4.94 29.90
C ASP A 489 39.12 5.73 30.80
N ASP A 490 39.03 7.03 30.55
CA ASP A 490 38.21 8.01 31.24
C ASP A 490 36.76 8.08 30.72
N LYS A 491 36.47 7.45 29.57
CA LYS A 491 35.09 7.39 29.06
C LYS A 491 34.22 6.51 29.95
N GLU A 492 33.14 7.09 30.44
CA GLU A 492 32.11 6.38 31.21
C GLU A 492 31.22 5.52 30.32
N VAL A 493 30.89 4.33 30.80
CA VAL A 493 30.03 3.38 30.07
C VAL A 493 28.67 3.99 29.75
N LEU A 494 28.11 4.80 30.64
CA LEU A 494 26.80 5.44 30.45
C LEU A 494 26.71 6.29 29.17
N MET A 495 27.83 6.90 28.75
CA MET A 495 27.87 7.74 27.55
C MET A 495 28.14 6.94 26.26
N LEU A 496 28.66 5.72 26.39
CA LEU A 496 28.90 4.82 25.27
C LEU A 496 27.74 3.84 25.06
N LEU A 497 26.95 3.59 26.09
CA LEU A 497 25.89 2.59 26.12
C LEU A 497 24.66 3.18 26.81
N PRO A 498 23.78 3.88 26.07
CA PRO A 498 22.59 4.47 26.66
C PRO A 498 21.69 3.42 27.35
N PRO A 499 20.95 3.79 28.41
CA PRO A 499 20.00 2.90 29.06
C PRO A 499 18.94 2.35 28.08
N PRO A 500 18.69 1.02 28.04
CA PRO A 500 17.82 0.40 27.04
C PRO A 500 16.33 0.61 27.36
N GLU A 501 15.73 1.64 26.75
CA GLU A 501 14.36 2.12 26.98
C GLU A 501 13.32 0.99 26.95
N LEU A 502 13.32 0.17 25.89
CA LEU A 502 12.36 -0.91 25.74
C LEU A 502 12.54 -1.95 26.84
N HIS A 503 13.77 -2.39 27.10
CA HIS A 503 14.01 -3.45 28.08
C HIS A 503 13.78 -3.01 29.53
N LEU A 504 13.95 -1.72 29.83
CA LEU A 504 13.55 -1.12 31.09
C LEU A 504 12.02 -1.09 31.23
N LEU A 505 11.30 -0.61 30.21
CA LEU A 505 9.84 -0.61 30.16
C LEU A 505 9.27 -2.01 30.38
N LEU A 506 9.76 -2.99 29.62
CA LEU A 506 9.33 -4.38 29.70
C LEU A 506 9.60 -4.97 31.08
N GLY A 507 10.81 -4.77 31.61
CA GLY A 507 11.22 -5.37 32.88
C GLY A 507 10.47 -4.82 34.09
N VAL A 508 10.26 -3.51 34.14
CA VAL A 508 9.55 -2.87 35.26
C VAL A 508 8.06 -3.17 35.20
N SER A 509 7.42 -3.02 34.04
CA SER A 509 5.98 -3.25 33.88
C SER A 509 5.58 -4.69 34.18
N ASN A 510 6.30 -5.67 33.61
CA ASN A 510 6.03 -7.08 33.88
C ASN A 510 6.23 -7.42 35.35
N ARG A 511 7.30 -6.92 35.99
CA ARG A 511 7.55 -7.18 37.40
C ARG A 511 6.47 -6.60 38.30
N LEU A 512 6.00 -5.39 38.03
CA LEU A 512 4.91 -4.78 38.80
C LEU A 512 3.62 -5.57 38.64
N LEU A 513 3.28 -6.02 37.41
CA LEU A 513 2.10 -6.83 37.18
C LEU A 513 2.20 -8.22 37.83
N ASP A 514 3.34 -8.90 37.71
CA ASP A 514 3.56 -10.22 38.33
C ASP A 514 3.47 -10.12 39.85
N LYS A 515 4.10 -9.11 40.46
CA LYS A 515 4.04 -8.89 41.92
C LYS A 515 2.67 -8.45 42.40
N LEU A 516 1.94 -7.67 41.59
CA LEU A 516 0.54 -7.39 41.86
C LEU A 516 -0.29 -8.68 41.81
N ASN A 517 -0.06 -9.56 40.83
CA ASN A 517 -0.78 -10.82 40.73
C ASN A 517 -0.51 -11.75 41.92
N GLU A 518 0.74 -11.84 42.36
CA GLU A 518 1.13 -12.58 43.56
C GLU A 518 0.40 -12.04 44.81
N ALA A 519 0.31 -10.70 44.95
CA ALA A 519 -0.36 -10.07 46.08
C ALA A 519 -1.89 -10.14 46.01
N TRP A 520 -2.47 -10.07 44.81
CA TRP A 520 -3.92 -10.13 44.60
C TRP A 520 -4.47 -11.56 44.63
N GLY A 521 -3.66 -12.53 44.22
CA GLY A 521 -3.98 -13.95 44.22
C GLY A 521 -4.93 -14.36 43.08
N ALA A 522 -5.07 -15.68 42.92
CA ALA A 522 -6.01 -16.32 41.99
C ALA A 522 -5.96 -15.78 40.54
N ASN A 523 -4.78 -15.37 40.07
CA ASN A 523 -4.57 -14.79 38.73
C ASN A 523 -5.39 -13.52 38.41
N ARG A 524 -5.93 -12.84 39.42
CA ARG A 524 -6.83 -11.70 39.23
C ARG A 524 -6.22 -10.53 38.47
N ALA A 525 -4.93 -10.23 38.68
CA ALA A 525 -4.28 -9.16 37.95
C ALA A 525 -4.12 -9.50 36.46
N PHE A 526 -3.83 -10.77 36.15
CA PHE A 526 -3.74 -11.25 34.78
C PHE A 526 -5.12 -11.32 34.11
N GLU A 527 -6.15 -11.75 34.84
CA GLU A 527 -7.54 -11.73 34.36
C GLU A 527 -8.02 -10.30 34.08
N TRP A 528 -7.74 -9.36 34.99
CA TRP A 528 -8.04 -7.95 34.79
C TRP A 528 -7.34 -7.43 33.54
N ALA A 529 -6.04 -7.73 33.37
CA ALA A 529 -5.28 -7.31 32.19
C ALA A 529 -5.92 -7.87 30.90
N HIS A 530 -6.27 -9.15 30.89
CA HIS A 530 -6.91 -9.80 29.75
C HIS A 530 -8.26 -9.17 29.38
N GLN A 531 -9.13 -8.92 30.36
CA GLN A 531 -10.43 -8.25 30.16
C GLN A 531 -10.27 -6.85 29.54
N HIS A 532 -9.13 -6.20 29.78
CA HIS A 532 -8.82 -4.88 29.27
C HIS A 532 -8.02 -4.89 27.96
N GLY A 533 -7.87 -6.07 27.33
CA GLY A 533 -7.17 -6.27 26.06
C GLY A 533 -5.65 -6.25 26.18
N ILE A 534 -5.10 -6.37 27.39
CA ILE A 534 -3.66 -6.44 27.64
C ILE A 534 -3.27 -7.92 27.61
N ILE A 535 -2.63 -8.32 26.52
CA ILE A 535 -2.31 -9.72 26.24
C ILE A 535 -0.86 -10.00 26.63
N ARG A 536 -0.65 -11.11 27.34
CA ARG A 536 0.67 -11.69 27.61
C ARG A 536 0.98 -12.69 26.50
N ALA A 537 2.21 -12.68 25.97
CA ALA A 537 2.59 -13.58 24.89
C ALA A 537 2.68 -15.03 25.39
N ASP A 538 2.21 -15.99 24.58
CA ASP A 538 2.26 -17.43 24.93
C ASP A 538 3.70 -17.98 24.93
N TYR A 539 4.62 -17.32 24.22
CA TYR A 539 6.05 -17.63 24.19
C TYR A 539 6.83 -16.72 25.17
N ARG A 540 8.10 -17.07 25.47
CA ARG A 540 8.98 -16.32 26.40
C ARG A 540 8.43 -16.20 27.85
N GLY A 541 7.78 -17.25 28.34
CA GLY A 541 7.39 -17.34 29.76
C GLY A 541 6.20 -16.47 30.15
N GLY A 542 5.32 -16.13 29.21
CA GLY A 542 4.10 -15.40 29.52
C GLY A 542 4.30 -13.92 29.76
N MET A 543 5.26 -13.24 29.12
CA MET A 543 5.49 -11.80 29.38
C MET A 543 4.65 -10.90 28.45
N MET A 544 4.33 -9.69 28.90
CA MET A 544 3.79 -8.63 28.05
C MET A 544 4.88 -8.06 27.15
N GLU A 545 4.54 -7.83 25.88
CA GLU A 545 5.38 -7.09 24.92
C GLU A 545 5.18 -5.57 25.05
N GLY A 546 5.97 -4.77 24.33
CA GLY A 546 6.05 -3.31 24.52
C GLY A 546 4.70 -2.59 24.42
N ASN A 547 3.86 -2.97 23.45
CA ASN A 547 2.53 -2.39 23.29
C ASN A 547 1.59 -2.72 24.46
N ALA A 548 1.62 -3.96 24.95
CA ALA A 548 0.83 -4.39 26.09
C ALA A 548 1.29 -3.70 27.39
N CYS A 549 2.61 -3.53 27.59
CA CYS A 549 3.14 -2.74 28.69
C CYS A 549 2.64 -1.29 28.64
N ARG A 550 2.73 -0.61 27.49
CA ARG A 550 2.19 0.76 27.35
C ARG A 550 0.69 0.84 27.59
N GLN A 551 -0.06 -0.19 27.18
CA GLN A 551 -1.50 -0.24 27.43
C GLN A 551 -1.82 -0.43 28.93
N LEU A 552 -1.04 -1.26 29.64
CA LEU A 552 -1.13 -1.38 31.10
C LEU A 552 -0.90 -0.03 31.79
N LEU A 553 0.16 0.68 31.40
CA LEU A 553 0.48 1.98 32.00
C LEU A 553 -0.61 3.03 31.74
N ARG A 554 -1.12 3.11 30.51
CA ARG A 554 -2.26 4.00 30.18
C ARG A 554 -3.53 3.67 30.94
N LYS A 555 -3.75 2.39 31.27
CA LYS A 555 -4.91 1.94 32.07
C LYS A 555 -4.62 1.88 33.56
N SER A 556 -3.44 2.30 34.02
CA SER A 556 -3.07 2.29 35.44
C SER A 556 -4.03 3.09 36.34
N PRO A 557 -4.66 4.21 35.92
CA PRO A 557 -5.66 4.89 36.77
C PRO A 557 -6.93 4.05 36.95
N GLN A 558 -7.36 3.34 35.90
CA GLN A 558 -8.51 2.44 35.96
C GLN A 558 -8.18 1.24 36.86
N LEU A 559 -7.00 0.64 36.69
CA LEU A 559 -6.52 -0.44 37.56
C LEU A 559 -6.50 0.01 39.03
N HIS A 560 -5.96 1.20 39.32
CA HIS A 560 -5.94 1.73 40.67
C HIS A 560 -7.35 1.83 41.28
N ALA A 561 -8.34 2.29 40.52
CA ALA A 561 -9.72 2.39 41.00
C ALA A 561 -10.35 1.02 41.27
N ASP A 562 -10.01 0.01 40.47
CA ASP A 562 -10.52 -1.36 40.59
C ASP A 562 -9.81 -2.17 41.70
N LEU A 563 -8.64 -1.71 42.16
CA LEU A 563 -7.84 -2.41 43.16
C LEU A 563 -8.40 -2.24 44.59
N PRO A 564 -8.42 -3.33 45.39
CA PRO A 564 -8.66 -3.25 46.83
C PRO A 564 -7.71 -2.27 47.52
N PRO A 565 -8.13 -1.58 48.60
CA PRO A 565 -7.29 -0.58 49.28
C PRO A 565 -5.86 -1.04 49.63
N PRO A 566 -5.62 -2.29 50.10
CA PRO A 566 -4.25 -2.76 50.37
C PRO A 566 -3.34 -2.87 49.13
N LEU A 567 -3.92 -2.96 47.94
CA LEU A 567 -3.18 -3.13 46.67
C LEU A 567 -3.10 -1.84 45.86
N GLN A 568 -3.82 -0.78 46.24
CA GLN A 568 -3.75 0.53 45.58
C GLN A 568 -2.32 1.10 45.43
N PRO A 569 -1.37 0.86 46.35
CA PRO A 569 0.03 1.27 46.13
C PRO A 569 0.63 0.75 44.81
N TYR A 570 0.24 -0.44 44.34
CA TYR A 570 0.69 -0.95 43.03
C TYR A 570 0.13 -0.11 41.88
N GLY A 571 -1.14 0.28 41.95
CA GLY A 571 -1.77 1.17 40.97
C GLY A 571 -1.10 2.54 40.93
N ALA A 572 -0.85 3.13 42.10
CA ALA A 572 -0.12 4.40 42.22
C ALA A 572 1.31 4.31 41.67
N CYS A 573 2.02 3.20 41.92
CA CYS A 573 3.36 2.96 41.37
C CYS A 573 3.34 2.84 39.83
N LEU A 574 2.35 2.14 39.25
CA LEU A 574 2.19 2.05 37.80
C LEU A 574 1.86 3.42 37.16
N MET A 575 1.04 4.25 37.83
CA MET A 575 0.77 5.62 37.38
C MET A 575 2.02 6.50 37.42
N ALA A 576 2.81 6.42 38.50
CA ALA A 576 4.09 7.12 38.59
C ALA A 576 5.07 6.66 37.50
N PHE A 577 5.06 5.36 37.17
CA PHE A 577 5.87 4.83 36.08
C PHE A 577 5.39 5.30 34.70
N ASP A 578 4.08 5.38 34.46
CA ASP A 578 3.52 5.97 33.24
C ASP A 578 3.96 7.43 33.04
N ARG A 579 3.98 8.21 34.13
CA ARG A 579 4.50 9.58 34.11
C ARG A 579 5.98 9.61 33.74
N LEU A 580 6.81 8.80 34.38
CA LEU A 580 8.25 8.68 34.06
C LEU A 580 8.48 8.32 32.59
N VAL A 581 7.76 7.31 32.08
CA VAL A 581 7.86 6.87 30.68
C VAL A 581 7.49 8.01 29.73
N SER A 582 6.41 8.73 30.01
CA SER A 582 5.99 9.87 29.21
C SER A 582 6.97 11.05 29.26
N SER A 583 7.71 11.21 30.37
CA SER A 583 8.65 12.31 30.57
C SER A 583 10.06 12.03 30.02
N ALA A 584 10.53 10.78 30.01
CA ALA A 584 11.94 10.45 29.74
C ALA A 584 12.18 9.32 28.72
N PHE A 585 11.19 8.49 28.38
CA PHE A 585 11.38 7.36 27.45
C PHE A 585 10.97 7.71 26.01
N GLY A 586 10.31 8.85 25.80
CA GLY A 586 9.92 9.35 24.49
C GLY A 586 11.09 9.95 23.69
N THR A 587 10.77 10.60 22.57
CA THR A 587 11.73 11.37 21.76
C THR A 587 11.99 12.76 22.32
N GLU A 588 11.07 13.27 23.13
CA GLU A 588 11.15 14.58 23.77
C GLU A 588 11.36 14.38 25.27
N LEU A 589 12.26 15.18 25.85
CA LEU A 589 12.53 15.19 27.28
C LEU A 589 11.66 16.26 27.95
N ALA A 590 10.80 15.84 28.87
CA ALA A 590 9.98 16.77 29.64
C ALA A 590 10.83 17.54 30.66
N ALA A 591 10.46 18.78 30.98
CA ALA A 591 11.22 19.62 31.92
C ALA A 591 11.23 19.06 33.36
N ASP A 592 10.19 18.31 33.74
CA ASP A 592 9.99 17.74 35.08
C ASP A 592 10.43 16.26 35.18
N PHE A 593 11.28 15.79 34.25
CA PHE A 593 11.68 14.38 34.18
C PHE A 593 12.34 13.88 35.47
N GLU A 594 13.12 14.71 36.16
CA GLU A 594 13.77 14.34 37.43
C GLU A 594 12.75 14.10 38.55
N GLU A 595 11.73 14.95 38.62
CA GLU A 595 10.63 14.80 39.58
C GLU A 595 9.83 13.53 39.30
N ALA A 596 9.57 13.24 38.02
CA ALA A 596 8.90 12.00 37.61
C ALA A 596 9.69 10.75 38.02
N ILE A 597 11.03 10.78 37.92
CA ILE A 597 11.91 9.69 38.35
C ILE A 597 11.85 9.50 39.87
N GLU A 598 11.93 10.59 40.63
CA GLU A 598 11.89 10.52 42.10
C GLU A 598 10.52 10.05 42.61
N ASN A 599 9.43 10.54 42.03
CA ASN A 599 8.07 10.09 42.36
C ASN A 599 7.89 8.60 42.11
N PHE A 600 8.41 8.09 41.00
CA PHE A 600 8.41 6.64 40.73
C PHE A 600 9.27 5.87 41.72
N ARG A 601 10.46 6.37 42.06
CA ARG A 601 11.35 5.77 43.06
C ARG A 601 10.66 5.63 44.41
N LEU A 602 10.06 6.70 44.93
CA LEU A 602 9.33 6.70 46.19
C LEU A 602 8.14 5.71 46.16
N ALA A 603 7.35 5.73 45.08
CA ALA A 603 6.22 4.83 44.92
C ALA A 603 6.66 3.35 44.88
N TYR A 604 7.72 3.01 44.13
CA TYR A 604 8.23 1.64 44.06
C TYR A 604 8.79 1.17 45.41
N MET A 605 9.54 2.03 46.11
CA MET A 605 10.10 1.70 47.42
C MET A 605 9.01 1.46 48.48
N SER A 606 7.87 2.14 48.38
CA SER A 606 6.72 1.91 49.27
C SER A 606 6.14 0.49 49.17
N LEU A 607 6.33 -0.19 48.03
CA LEU A 607 5.91 -1.58 47.83
C LEU A 607 6.82 -2.60 48.52
N SER A 608 7.95 -2.17 49.09
CA SER A 608 8.96 -3.05 49.70
C SER A 608 9.47 -4.17 48.76
N LEU A 609 9.42 -3.92 47.44
CA LEU A 609 9.89 -4.87 46.45
C LEU A 609 11.42 -4.80 46.30
N PRO A 610 12.12 -5.94 46.11
CA PRO A 610 13.54 -5.91 45.81
C PRO A 610 13.82 -5.10 44.53
N VAL A 611 14.81 -4.22 44.60
CA VAL A 611 15.28 -3.43 43.46
C VAL A 611 16.09 -4.32 42.53
N THR A 612 15.57 -4.56 41.34
CA THR A 612 16.26 -5.34 40.31
C THR A 612 17.27 -4.47 39.56
N PRO A 613 18.22 -5.06 38.81
CA PRO A 613 19.15 -4.29 37.99
C PRO A 613 18.46 -3.30 37.04
N LYS A 614 17.31 -3.66 36.45
CA LYS A 614 16.54 -2.76 35.59
C LYS A 614 15.94 -1.58 36.36
N VAL A 615 15.37 -1.84 37.55
CA VAL A 615 14.82 -0.77 38.40
C VAL A 615 15.93 0.14 38.91
N HIS A 616 17.09 -0.42 39.27
CA HIS A 616 18.29 0.35 39.62
C HIS A 616 18.71 1.29 38.48
N VAL A 617 18.75 0.80 37.24
CA VAL A 617 19.06 1.64 36.08
C VAL A 617 18.08 2.81 35.94
N VAL A 618 16.78 2.57 36.15
CA VAL A 618 15.77 3.63 36.15
C VAL A 618 16.02 4.66 37.25
N PHE A 619 16.30 4.22 38.48
CA PHE A 619 16.51 5.12 39.62
C PHE A 619 17.79 5.95 39.50
N CYS A 620 18.84 5.34 38.97
CA CYS A 620 20.21 5.82 39.17
C CYS A 620 20.81 6.44 37.91
N HIS A 621 20.48 5.89 36.73
CA HIS A 621 21.22 6.14 35.49
C HIS A 621 20.39 6.83 34.41
N VAL A 622 19.07 6.64 34.39
CA VAL A 622 18.20 7.32 33.41
C VAL A 622 18.23 8.84 33.61
N GLY A 623 18.01 9.32 34.84
CA GLY A 623 18.04 10.75 35.12
C GLY A 623 19.39 11.39 34.85
N GLU A 624 20.48 10.69 35.19
CA GLU A 624 21.84 11.14 34.92
C GLU A 624 22.12 11.26 33.41
N PHE A 625 21.75 10.24 32.63
CA PHE A 625 21.90 10.25 31.19
C PHE A 625 21.11 11.40 30.55
N CYS A 626 19.83 11.56 30.90
CA CYS A 626 18.98 12.62 30.37
C CYS A 626 19.52 14.01 30.70
N ARG A 627 19.99 14.22 31.94
CA ARG A 627 20.59 15.50 32.37
C ARG A 627 21.85 15.85 31.57
N ARG A 628 22.73 14.87 31.33
CA ARG A 628 24.02 15.08 30.68
C ARG A 628 23.92 15.22 29.17
N THR A 629 22.99 14.51 28.54
CA THR A 629 22.78 14.56 27.09
C THR A 629 21.78 15.63 26.66
N GLY A 630 20.88 16.03 27.57
CA GLY A 630 19.71 16.85 27.22
C GLY A 630 18.68 16.11 26.37
N GLN A 631 18.76 14.78 26.31
CA GLN A 631 17.91 13.95 25.45
C GLN A 631 17.13 12.90 26.25
N ALA A 632 15.93 12.58 25.77
CA ALA A 632 15.16 11.45 26.26
C ALA A 632 15.65 10.14 25.62
N LEU A 633 15.40 9.00 26.26
CA LEU A 633 15.94 7.71 25.81
C LEU A 633 15.44 7.27 24.42
N GLY A 634 14.31 7.80 23.96
CA GLY A 634 13.78 7.50 22.64
C GLY A 634 14.69 7.96 21.49
N SER A 635 15.61 8.91 21.71
CA SER A 635 16.61 9.29 20.70
C SER A 635 17.65 8.19 20.44
N CYS A 636 17.86 7.31 21.42
CA CYS A 636 18.85 6.24 21.40
C CYS A 636 18.23 4.85 21.68
N SER A 637 16.95 4.68 21.38
CA SER A 637 16.19 3.46 21.66
C SER A 637 16.68 2.26 20.83
N GLU A 638 16.79 1.11 21.48
CA GLU A 638 17.11 -0.17 20.86
C GLU A 638 15.92 -0.79 20.09
N GLN A 639 14.72 -0.17 20.13
CA GLN A 639 13.51 -0.67 19.47
C GLN A 639 13.65 -0.89 17.96
N ALA A 640 14.44 -0.03 17.31
CA ALA A 640 14.70 -0.14 15.88
C ALA A 640 15.43 -1.45 15.55
N VAL A 641 16.36 -1.86 16.41
CA VAL A 641 17.17 -3.07 16.27
C VAL A 641 16.32 -4.32 16.45
N GLU A 642 15.46 -4.37 17.49
CA GLU A 642 14.51 -5.47 17.69
C GLU A 642 13.56 -5.60 16.48
N SER A 643 13.12 -4.46 15.93
CA SER A 643 12.23 -4.43 14.76
C SER A 643 12.90 -4.99 13.49
N VAL A 644 14.23 -4.93 13.39
CA VAL A 644 14.98 -5.52 12.25
C VAL A 644 14.71 -7.01 12.13
N HIS A 645 14.46 -7.72 13.23
CA HIS A 645 14.22 -9.16 13.16
C HIS A 645 12.96 -9.47 12.34
N SER A 646 11.85 -8.81 12.66
CA SER A 646 10.59 -8.97 11.92
C SER A 646 10.70 -8.44 10.47
N ASP A 647 11.40 -7.32 10.28
CA ASP A 647 11.50 -6.71 8.95
C ASP A 647 12.43 -7.48 8.01
N PHE A 648 13.60 -7.89 8.51
CA PHE A 648 14.55 -8.73 7.78
C PHE A 648 13.96 -10.09 7.46
N ALA A 649 13.19 -10.71 8.38
CA ALA A 649 12.56 -12.01 8.13
C ALA A 649 11.70 -12.01 6.84
N LYS A 650 11.02 -10.90 6.53
CA LYS A 650 10.24 -10.75 5.29
C LYS A 650 11.14 -10.76 4.05
N THR A 651 12.32 -10.17 4.14
CA THR A 651 13.32 -10.24 3.06
C THR A 651 13.93 -11.63 2.98
N TRP A 652 14.39 -12.17 4.11
CA TRP A 652 15.01 -13.48 4.22
C TRP A 652 14.12 -14.61 3.70
N SER A 653 12.81 -14.57 3.94
CA SER A 653 11.86 -15.58 3.44
C SER A 653 11.90 -15.82 1.91
N ARG A 654 12.45 -14.87 1.14
CA ARG A 654 12.59 -14.95 -0.33
C ARG A 654 13.89 -15.59 -0.78
N TYR A 655 14.88 -15.63 0.10
CA TYR A 655 16.22 -16.15 -0.13
C TYR A 655 16.51 -17.38 0.73
N SER A 656 15.62 -17.70 1.68
CA SER A 656 15.88 -18.66 2.74
C SER A 656 16.21 -20.03 2.21
N LEU A 657 17.33 -20.56 2.67
CA LEU A 657 17.73 -21.95 2.51
C LEU A 657 17.99 -22.56 3.90
N PRO A 658 17.95 -23.89 4.04
CA PRO A 658 18.41 -24.55 5.25
C PRO A 658 19.88 -24.22 5.55
N ALA A 659 20.24 -24.10 6.83
CA ALA A 659 21.58 -23.68 7.27
C ALA A 659 22.73 -24.59 6.77
N HIS A 660 22.44 -25.86 6.47
CA HIS A 660 23.40 -26.83 5.95
C HIS A 660 23.56 -26.79 4.41
N HIS A 661 22.76 -25.99 3.71
CA HIS A 661 22.84 -25.91 2.26
C HIS A 661 24.12 -25.17 1.82
N ALA A 662 24.82 -25.69 0.81
CA ALA A 662 26.10 -25.12 0.35
C ALA A 662 25.99 -23.63 -0.06
N GLU A 663 24.90 -23.25 -0.70
CA GLU A 663 24.64 -21.85 -1.10
C GLU A 663 24.02 -20.97 0.00
N PHE A 664 23.89 -21.45 1.25
CA PHE A 664 23.26 -20.68 2.33
C PHE A 664 23.92 -19.30 2.51
N GLY A 665 25.26 -19.27 2.60
CA GLY A 665 26.02 -18.02 2.75
C GLY A 665 25.78 -17.05 1.58
N GLN A 666 25.78 -17.56 0.35
CA GLN A 666 25.55 -16.74 -0.85
C GLN A 666 24.12 -16.18 -0.90
N ASN A 667 23.13 -16.94 -0.45
CA ASN A 667 21.76 -16.45 -0.33
C ASN A 667 21.61 -15.41 0.77
N LEU A 668 22.30 -15.61 1.90
CA LEU A 668 22.33 -14.64 2.98
C LEU A 668 22.95 -13.33 2.51
N LEU A 669 24.08 -13.37 1.79
CA LEU A 669 24.70 -12.18 1.20
C LEU A 669 23.73 -11.44 0.27
N ARG A 670 23.10 -12.18 -0.67
CA ARG A 670 22.09 -11.59 -1.58
C ARG A 670 20.92 -10.95 -0.83
N ALA A 671 20.49 -11.55 0.27
CA ALA A 671 19.41 -11.02 1.10
C ALA A 671 19.84 -9.74 1.85
N VAL A 672 21.06 -9.72 2.40
CA VAL A 672 21.62 -8.56 3.13
C VAL A 672 21.83 -7.38 2.20
N VAL A 673 22.45 -7.58 1.04
CA VAL A 673 22.66 -6.53 0.04
C VAL A 673 21.31 -5.96 -0.40
N ALA A 674 20.36 -6.83 -0.77
CA ALA A 674 19.03 -6.38 -1.17
C ALA A 674 18.29 -5.68 -0.03
N TYR A 675 18.41 -6.14 1.22
CA TYR A 675 17.80 -5.48 2.38
C TYR A 675 18.38 -4.07 2.53
N ASN A 676 19.70 -3.94 2.67
CA ASN A 676 20.36 -2.65 2.88
C ASN A 676 20.12 -1.68 1.72
N SER A 677 20.16 -2.13 0.46
CA SER A 677 19.91 -1.26 -0.69
C SER A 677 18.47 -0.72 -0.79
N HIS A 678 17.49 -1.35 -0.12
CA HIS A 678 16.13 -0.80 0.01
C HIS A 678 15.98 0.17 1.18
N HIS A 679 16.95 0.19 2.08
CA HIS A 679 16.96 0.98 3.30
C HIS A 679 17.88 2.20 3.21
N ILE A 680 18.51 2.46 2.07
CA ILE A 680 19.17 3.75 1.78
C ILE A 680 18.11 4.84 1.63
#